data_AF-A0A9N8E8A6-F1
#
_entry.id   AF-A0A9N8E8A6-F1
#
_cell.length_a   1.000
_cell.length_b   1.000
_cell.length_c   1.000
_cell.angle_alpha   90.00
_cell.angle_beta   90.00
_cell.angle_gamma   90.00
#
_symmetry.space_group_name_H-M   'P 1'
#
loop_
_entity.id
_entity.type
_entity.pdbx_description
1 polymer ?
#
loop_
_entity_poly.entity_id
_entity_poly.type
_entity_poly.pdbx_seq_one_letter_code
_entity_poly.pdbx_strand_id
1 'polypeptide(L)'
;MLGVLWNILKRPSLWTTIVALAAYWDHQALRGKWIYDDAGSVAKNVVVNGQVPWKDAFTRDFWGTPMKEPQSHKSFRPITTLSFKANWMLADYLGTADTEEHTHYFHVVNVLLHGINSGLVTEAAAFVFDDPAVLGGTSDGDILAQLITGFIFGLHPVHAESVSNITSRGELLMTFFFLVAFLSFASHLPARNTPSPKGAGGMMQSILCVYIIPWVGMTASLFSKEQGATTLCALVAYDFLKHHTSAQEYFSKLLFQRDSYSLRFLGRTVVLAIQTILMAGWRKWLNGESSPDFIYDQNPAGFAEHRFTRAFSLNWVYCLYIRDMIFPVYLAPDWSGVSIDLIEDISDHRALLVIFLWIFAFACVQSLFVGLPEHATILESEVRRVLLMAFFAFLFLPFLLSSHLLVVGGFMKADRVVYLPLFGFCIMEALLVKTLCCSYILEPAQTSPPVTAAKPNTTNESTTKGKSDPPPELKSESEAKKEPAPESENEPSAEGKLDSAEDKDKDLSTTTNSDNGKQKSEQAPKKPVTKSRLRVNLLGQLLCLIQIGLFSVKLHERNIAWSSPVILWTKAFNVNPRSHHTMYNCGYELSLRQRYAEAEEVMRPIGNARVDGPSNTFVYAMVLYNLGRCDDAHYYIDIAMDVLEEQRIEGGIRHQSSALDRTKSNLLVARGYCTTENFQKQGRILQEAVRTDPRNTYAVQQFQAYLNKMEQIKEMKEKYGMDVPGM
;
A
#
# COMPACT_ATOMS: atom_id res chain seq x y z
N MET A 1 -8.03 -2.25 37.23
CA MET A 1 -8.79 -1.69 36.09
C MET A 1 -8.19 -0.36 35.60
N LEU A 2 -8.05 0.66 36.45
CA LEU A 2 -7.45 1.97 36.08
C LEU A 2 -6.02 1.89 35.51
N GLY A 3 -5.15 1.04 36.08
CA GLY A 3 -3.78 0.87 35.56
C GLY A 3 -3.69 0.22 34.17
N VAL A 4 -4.63 -0.68 33.84
CA VAL A 4 -4.72 -1.29 32.50
C VAL A 4 -5.20 -0.26 31.48
N LEU A 5 -6.21 0.55 31.85
CA LEU A 5 -6.71 1.64 31.03
C LEU A 5 -5.61 2.68 30.74
N TRP A 6 -4.83 3.04 31.76
CA TRP A 6 -3.70 3.95 31.63
C TRP A 6 -2.61 3.43 30.71
N ASN A 7 -2.31 2.12 30.76
CA ASN A 7 -1.34 1.49 29.86
C ASN A 7 -1.84 1.46 28.40
N ILE A 8 -3.14 1.30 28.18
CA ILE A 8 -3.75 1.36 26.84
C ILE A 8 -3.67 2.79 26.28
N LEU A 9 -4.01 3.81 27.09
CA LEU A 9 -3.97 5.22 26.67
C LEU A 9 -2.57 5.73 26.32
N LYS A 10 -1.53 5.05 26.80
CA LYS A 10 -0.13 5.36 26.47
C LYS A 10 0.35 4.76 25.15
N ARG A 11 -0.41 3.85 24.53
CA ARG A 11 0.02 3.21 23.29
C ARG A 11 -0.09 4.18 22.11
N PRO A 12 1.00 4.42 21.36
CA PRO A 12 0.98 5.27 20.16
C PRO A 12 -0.06 4.85 19.14
N SER A 13 -0.21 3.53 18.94
CA SER A 13 -1.14 2.92 18.00
C SER A 13 -2.61 3.24 18.26
N LEU A 14 -2.99 3.46 19.52
CA LEU A 14 -4.36 3.85 19.86
C LEU A 14 -4.69 5.22 19.29
N TRP A 15 -3.77 6.18 19.44
CA TRP A 15 -3.98 7.56 19.00
C TRP A 15 -3.99 7.68 17.49
N THR A 16 -3.07 7.00 16.79
CA THR A 16 -3.05 6.98 15.33
C THR A 16 -4.31 6.30 14.77
N THR A 17 -4.81 5.25 15.42
CA THR A 17 -6.11 4.63 15.10
C THR A 17 -7.25 5.63 15.23
N ILE A 18 -7.39 6.29 16.40
CA ILE A 18 -8.50 7.22 16.67
C ILE A 18 -8.47 8.39 15.70
N VAL A 19 -7.29 8.96 15.44
CA VAL A 19 -7.13 10.11 14.53
C VAL A 19 -7.44 9.73 13.09
N ALA A 20 -6.96 8.57 12.61
CA ALA A 20 -7.30 8.08 11.27
C ALA A 20 -8.81 7.82 11.13
N LEU A 21 -9.45 7.22 12.14
CA LEU A 21 -10.91 7.05 12.16
C LEU A 21 -11.62 8.39 12.06
N ALA A 22 -11.26 9.35 12.91
CA ALA A 22 -11.88 10.67 12.94
C ALA A 22 -11.73 11.42 11.60
N ALA A 23 -10.57 11.33 10.95
CA ALA A 23 -10.31 12.01 9.69
C ALA A 23 -11.17 11.50 8.52
N TYR A 24 -11.52 10.21 8.52
CA TYR A 24 -12.36 9.60 7.49
C TYR A 24 -13.84 9.52 7.86
N TRP A 25 -14.19 9.80 9.13
CA TRP A 25 -15.57 9.77 9.62
C TRP A 25 -16.38 11.00 9.18
N ASP A 26 -16.51 11.16 7.87
CA ASP A 26 -17.30 12.23 7.26
C ASP A 26 -18.71 11.73 6.92
N HIS A 27 -19.71 12.54 7.26
CA HIS A 27 -21.13 12.17 7.09
C HIS A 27 -21.54 12.00 5.63
N GLN A 28 -21.00 12.82 4.72
CA GLN A 28 -21.33 12.75 3.30
C GLN A 28 -20.61 11.57 2.65
N ALA A 29 -19.32 11.37 2.97
CA ALA A 29 -18.55 10.25 2.43
C ALA A 29 -19.13 8.90 2.88
N LEU A 30 -19.50 8.77 4.15
CA LEU A 30 -20.12 7.54 4.69
C LEU A 30 -21.51 7.23 4.10
N ARG A 31 -22.14 8.17 3.40
CA ARG A 31 -23.42 7.97 2.70
C ARG A 31 -23.26 8.00 1.18
N GLY A 32 -22.04 7.84 0.71
CA GLY A 32 -21.75 7.77 -0.72
C GLY A 32 -22.46 6.60 -1.37
N LYS A 33 -23.08 6.84 -2.54
CA LYS A 33 -23.81 5.82 -3.30
C LYS A 33 -22.85 4.75 -3.88
N TRP A 34 -23.38 3.76 -4.60
CA TRP A 34 -22.56 2.90 -5.44
C TRP A 34 -21.93 3.74 -6.55
N ILE A 35 -20.61 3.88 -6.56
CA ILE A 35 -19.92 4.70 -7.55
C ILE A 35 -18.84 3.87 -8.24
N TYR A 36 -18.64 4.14 -9.52
CA TYR A 36 -17.56 3.56 -10.31
C TYR A 36 -17.56 2.02 -10.26
N ASP A 37 -16.44 1.42 -9.83
CA ASP A 37 -16.26 -0.04 -9.77
C ASP A 37 -17.25 -0.75 -8.82
N ASP A 38 -17.88 -0.04 -7.87
CA ASP A 38 -18.78 -0.65 -6.88
C ASP A 38 -20.00 -1.31 -7.52
N ALA A 39 -20.47 -0.73 -8.63
CA ALA A 39 -21.60 -1.25 -9.38
C ALA A 39 -21.33 -2.67 -9.88
N GLY A 40 -20.09 -2.96 -10.30
CA GLY A 40 -19.68 -4.28 -10.78
C GLY A 40 -19.24 -5.22 -9.66
N SER A 41 -18.35 -4.74 -8.78
CA SER A 41 -17.69 -5.58 -7.78
C SER A 41 -18.60 -5.96 -6.60
N VAL A 42 -19.61 -5.14 -6.30
CA VAL A 42 -20.54 -5.33 -5.17
C VAL A 42 -21.97 -5.51 -5.67
N ALA A 43 -22.58 -4.48 -6.26
CA ALA A 43 -24.02 -4.46 -6.49
C ALA A 43 -24.49 -5.54 -7.50
N LYS A 44 -23.76 -5.71 -8.60
CA LYS A 44 -24.05 -6.73 -9.64
C LYS A 44 -23.36 -8.07 -9.38
N ASN A 45 -22.54 -8.18 -8.34
CA ASN A 45 -21.78 -9.39 -8.09
C ASN A 45 -22.67 -10.51 -7.56
N VAL A 46 -22.82 -11.57 -8.36
CA VAL A 46 -23.69 -12.72 -8.10
C VAL A 46 -23.38 -13.47 -6.80
N VAL A 47 -22.13 -13.41 -6.32
CA VAL A 47 -21.74 -14.04 -5.07
C VAL A 47 -22.17 -13.17 -3.88
N VAL A 48 -21.98 -11.86 -3.99
CA VAL A 48 -22.29 -10.87 -2.95
C VAL A 48 -23.79 -10.85 -2.67
N ASN A 49 -24.59 -10.65 -3.72
CA ASN A 49 -26.05 -10.57 -3.62
C ASN A 49 -26.75 -11.94 -3.44
N GLY A 50 -26.00 -13.03 -3.38
CA GLY A 50 -26.52 -14.36 -3.06
C GLY A 50 -27.23 -15.11 -4.18
N GLN A 51 -27.11 -14.65 -5.44
CA GLN A 51 -27.60 -15.40 -6.61
C GLN A 51 -26.89 -16.75 -6.79
N VAL A 52 -25.64 -16.88 -6.30
CA VAL A 52 -24.90 -18.15 -6.26
C VAL A 52 -24.38 -18.46 -4.85
N PRO A 53 -24.03 -19.73 -4.55
CA PRO A 53 -23.46 -20.11 -3.25
C PRO A 53 -22.18 -19.34 -2.92
N TRP A 54 -21.95 -19.03 -1.64
CA TRP A 54 -20.76 -18.27 -1.20
C TRP A 54 -19.43 -18.92 -1.60
N LYS A 55 -19.40 -20.26 -1.75
CA LYS A 55 -18.21 -21.03 -2.14
C LYS A 55 -17.74 -20.67 -3.55
N ASP A 56 -18.61 -20.15 -4.40
CA ASP A 56 -18.26 -19.70 -5.75
C ASP A 56 -17.30 -18.50 -5.74
N ALA A 57 -17.12 -17.82 -4.60
CA ALA A 57 -16.05 -16.83 -4.43
C ALA A 57 -14.66 -17.39 -4.79
N PHE A 58 -14.45 -18.70 -4.62
CA PHE A 58 -13.17 -19.38 -4.89
C PHE A 58 -13.02 -19.90 -6.33
N THR A 59 -14.07 -19.81 -7.14
CA THR A 59 -14.08 -20.30 -8.54
C THR A 59 -14.39 -19.20 -9.56
N ARG A 60 -14.79 -18.02 -9.08
CA ARG A 60 -15.07 -16.82 -9.87
C ARG A 60 -13.98 -15.77 -9.66
N ASP A 61 -13.88 -14.85 -10.60
CA ASP A 61 -13.10 -13.64 -10.41
C ASP A 61 -13.81 -12.65 -9.48
N PHE A 62 -13.09 -11.58 -9.14
CA PHE A 62 -13.55 -10.52 -8.25
C PHE A 62 -14.88 -9.86 -8.67
N TRP A 63 -15.22 -9.90 -9.96
CA TRP A 63 -16.43 -9.30 -10.52
C TRP A 63 -17.62 -10.27 -10.57
N GLY A 64 -17.39 -11.54 -10.21
CA GLY A 64 -18.41 -12.59 -10.20
C GLY A 64 -18.45 -13.45 -11.47
N THR A 65 -17.51 -13.27 -12.40
CA THR A 65 -17.42 -14.06 -13.64
C THR A 65 -16.64 -15.36 -13.37
N PRO A 66 -17.09 -16.54 -13.83
CA PRO A 66 -16.33 -17.79 -13.66
C PRO A 66 -14.90 -17.68 -14.21
N MET A 67 -13.91 -18.12 -13.42
CA MET A 67 -12.48 -17.97 -13.74
C MET A 67 -12.07 -18.62 -15.07
N LYS A 68 -12.80 -19.65 -15.51
CA LYS A 68 -12.53 -20.38 -16.76
C LYS A 68 -13.01 -19.65 -18.02
N GLU A 69 -13.89 -18.67 -17.88
CA GLU A 69 -14.43 -17.95 -19.03
C GLU A 69 -13.37 -17.02 -19.65
N PRO A 70 -13.35 -16.87 -20.99
CA PRO A 70 -12.42 -15.96 -21.66
C PRO A 70 -12.61 -14.50 -21.23
N GLN A 71 -13.84 -14.06 -20.99
CA GLN A 71 -14.16 -12.71 -20.51
C GLN A 71 -13.76 -12.44 -19.06
N SER A 72 -13.29 -13.45 -18.31
CA SER A 72 -12.88 -13.24 -16.93
C SER A 72 -11.61 -12.39 -16.85
N HIS A 73 -11.60 -11.42 -15.93
CA HIS A 73 -10.45 -10.55 -15.67
C HIS A 73 -9.30 -11.29 -14.94
N LYS A 74 -9.55 -12.54 -14.51
CA LYS A 74 -8.63 -13.37 -13.72
C LYS A 74 -8.19 -12.78 -12.37
N SER A 75 -8.78 -11.65 -11.95
CA SER A 75 -8.60 -11.07 -10.63
C SER A 75 -9.21 -11.98 -9.58
N PHE A 76 -8.46 -12.39 -8.56
CA PHE A 76 -8.91 -13.38 -7.58
C PHE A 76 -8.82 -12.84 -6.16
N ARG A 77 -9.98 -12.54 -5.58
CA ARG A 77 -10.09 -11.86 -4.28
C ARG A 77 -11.23 -12.42 -3.41
N PRO A 78 -11.24 -13.74 -3.14
CA PRO A 78 -12.37 -14.39 -2.45
C PRO A 78 -12.63 -13.79 -1.06
N ILE A 79 -11.60 -13.40 -0.29
CA ILE A 79 -11.80 -12.81 1.04
C ILE A 79 -12.48 -11.44 0.94
N THR A 80 -12.08 -10.62 -0.04
CA THR A 80 -12.71 -9.33 -0.29
C THR A 80 -14.18 -9.51 -0.70
N THR A 81 -14.47 -10.39 -1.66
CA THR A 81 -15.84 -10.71 -2.08
C THR A 81 -16.69 -11.25 -0.93
N LEU A 82 -16.15 -12.14 -0.10
CA LEU A 82 -16.86 -12.67 1.07
C LEU A 82 -17.08 -11.60 2.15
N SER A 83 -16.17 -10.63 2.29
CA SER A 83 -16.38 -9.49 3.19
C SER A 83 -17.53 -8.60 2.72
N PHE A 84 -17.68 -8.41 1.40
CA PHE A 84 -18.84 -7.71 0.83
C PHE A 84 -20.13 -8.51 1.03
N LYS A 85 -20.07 -9.83 0.82
CA LYS A 85 -21.22 -10.72 1.09
C LYS A 85 -21.66 -10.63 2.55
N ALA A 86 -20.73 -10.62 3.50
CA ALA A 86 -21.06 -10.48 4.92
C ALA A 86 -21.73 -9.13 5.21
N ASN A 87 -21.24 -8.04 4.63
CA ASN A 87 -21.90 -6.73 4.72
C ASN A 87 -23.29 -6.72 4.08
N TRP A 88 -23.46 -7.37 2.92
CA TRP A 88 -24.74 -7.49 2.24
C TRP A 88 -25.76 -8.23 3.11
N MET A 89 -25.37 -9.36 3.70
CA MET A 89 -26.22 -10.12 4.62
C MET A 89 -26.60 -9.31 5.87
N LEU A 90 -25.68 -8.49 6.38
CA LEU A 90 -25.98 -7.57 7.47
C LEU A 90 -26.96 -6.48 7.04
N ALA A 91 -26.80 -5.92 5.83
CA ALA A 91 -27.71 -4.93 5.29
C ALA A 91 -29.13 -5.49 5.11
N ASP A 92 -29.26 -6.72 4.60
CA ASP A 92 -30.52 -7.46 4.50
C ASP A 92 -31.15 -7.68 5.88
N TYR A 93 -30.36 -8.16 6.85
CA TYR A 93 -30.83 -8.42 8.22
C TYR A 93 -31.33 -7.15 8.93
N LEU A 94 -30.66 -6.02 8.72
CA LEU A 94 -31.04 -4.72 9.27
C LEU A 94 -32.18 -4.05 8.47
N GLY A 95 -32.60 -4.62 7.34
CA GLY A 95 -33.63 -4.05 6.46
C GLY A 95 -33.17 -2.80 5.70
N THR A 96 -31.87 -2.64 5.50
CA THR A 96 -31.25 -1.47 4.84
C THR A 96 -30.92 -1.70 3.36
N ALA A 97 -31.04 -2.93 2.86
CA ALA A 97 -30.64 -3.30 1.50
C ALA A 97 -31.37 -2.54 0.38
N ASP A 98 -32.66 -2.22 0.57
CA ASP A 98 -33.45 -1.46 -0.40
C ASP A 98 -33.50 0.04 -0.09
N THR A 99 -32.73 0.50 0.90
CA THR A 99 -32.72 1.91 1.34
C THR A 99 -31.54 2.68 0.72
N GLU A 100 -31.61 4.01 0.77
CA GLU A 100 -30.47 4.87 0.40
C GLU A 100 -29.24 4.65 1.30
N GLU A 101 -29.41 4.02 2.47
CA GLU A 101 -28.34 3.73 3.43
C GLU A 101 -27.61 2.40 3.18
N HIS A 102 -27.96 1.65 2.12
CA HIS A 102 -27.36 0.34 1.85
C HIS A 102 -25.82 0.39 1.82
N THR A 103 -25.21 1.43 1.24
CA THR A 103 -23.75 1.56 1.16
C THR A 103 -23.09 1.98 2.47
N HIS A 104 -23.85 2.47 3.45
CA HIS A 104 -23.31 3.11 4.64
C HIS A 104 -22.36 2.19 5.42
N TYR A 105 -22.82 0.98 5.72
CA TYR A 105 -22.03 0.01 6.48
C TYR A 105 -20.84 -0.54 5.68
N PHE A 106 -20.86 -0.44 4.35
CA PHE A 106 -19.70 -0.80 3.54
C PHE A 106 -18.57 0.22 3.72
N HIS A 107 -18.91 1.51 3.70
CA HIS A 107 -17.97 2.60 3.98
C HIS A 107 -17.44 2.54 5.42
N VAL A 108 -18.32 2.33 6.41
CA VAL A 108 -17.91 2.19 7.82
C VAL A 108 -16.87 1.10 8.00
N VAL A 109 -17.05 -0.07 7.41
CA VAL A 109 -16.07 -1.17 7.50
C VAL A 109 -14.71 -0.78 6.89
N ASN A 110 -14.69 -0.05 5.78
CA ASN A 110 -13.44 0.44 5.21
C ASN A 110 -12.73 1.43 6.15
N VAL A 111 -13.47 2.39 6.70
CA VAL A 111 -12.93 3.37 7.67
C VAL A 111 -12.37 2.65 8.90
N LEU A 112 -13.09 1.65 9.44
CA LEU A 112 -12.62 0.85 10.56
C LEU A 112 -11.34 0.07 10.23
N LEU A 113 -11.28 -0.58 9.07
CA LEU A 113 -10.08 -1.29 8.61
C LEU A 113 -8.89 -0.33 8.44
N HIS A 114 -9.11 0.88 7.92
CA HIS A 114 -8.07 1.88 7.78
C HIS A 114 -7.54 2.38 9.13
N GLY A 115 -8.44 2.63 10.09
CA GLY A 115 -8.06 2.95 11.47
C GLY A 115 -7.19 1.86 12.10
N ILE A 116 -7.62 0.59 12.00
CA ILE A 116 -6.87 -0.57 12.50
C ILE A 116 -5.49 -0.64 11.82
N ASN A 117 -5.44 -0.53 10.49
CA ASN A 117 -4.19 -0.56 9.74
C ASN A 117 -3.23 0.56 10.14
N SER A 118 -3.73 1.77 10.41
CA SER A 118 -2.92 2.89 10.90
C SER A 118 -2.30 2.59 12.27
N GLY A 119 -3.06 1.98 13.17
CA GLY A 119 -2.56 1.48 14.45
C GLY A 119 -1.51 0.37 14.29
N LEU A 120 -1.77 -0.62 13.43
CA LEU A 120 -0.85 -1.73 13.16
C LEU A 120 0.45 -1.26 12.49
N VAL A 121 0.40 -0.28 11.58
CA VAL A 121 1.57 0.39 10.99
C VAL A 121 2.41 1.07 12.08
N THR A 122 1.75 1.69 13.06
CA THR A 122 2.42 2.32 14.21
C THR A 122 3.16 1.29 15.07
N GLU A 123 2.53 0.15 15.35
CA GLU A 123 3.17 -0.97 16.06
C GLU A 123 4.31 -1.58 15.23
N ALA A 124 4.13 -1.70 13.91
CA ALA A 124 5.14 -2.27 13.02
C ALA A 124 6.39 -1.38 12.95
N ALA A 125 6.20 -0.05 12.97
CA ALA A 125 7.29 0.91 13.03
C ALA A 125 8.17 0.73 14.28
N ALA A 126 7.60 0.27 15.41
CA ALA A 126 8.38 -0.01 16.60
C ALA A 126 9.48 -1.05 16.32
N PHE A 127 9.17 -2.15 15.64
CA PHE A 127 10.16 -3.19 15.30
C PHE A 127 11.27 -2.72 14.35
N VAL A 128 10.99 -1.69 13.55
CA VAL A 128 11.94 -1.08 12.63
C VAL A 128 12.89 -0.12 13.36
N PHE A 129 12.36 0.72 14.26
CA PHE A 129 13.15 1.72 14.99
C PHE A 129 13.78 1.23 16.29
N ASP A 130 13.27 0.14 16.90
CA ASP A 130 13.69 -0.36 18.21
C ASP A 130 14.95 -1.25 18.07
N ASP A 131 16.12 -0.59 18.06
CA ASP A 131 17.41 -1.20 18.37
C ASP A 131 18.06 -0.49 19.57
N PRO A 132 18.20 -1.22 20.70
CA PRO A 132 18.73 -0.66 21.95
C PRO A 132 20.17 -0.12 21.87
N ALA A 133 20.95 -0.47 20.84
CA ALA A 133 22.40 -0.30 20.87
C ALA A 133 22.91 1.12 20.58
N VAL A 134 22.09 2.04 20.07
CA VAL A 134 22.66 3.20 19.34
C VAL A 134 22.01 4.55 19.62
N LEU A 135 20.75 4.58 20.05
CA LEU A 135 20.00 5.84 20.21
C LEU A 135 19.51 6.10 21.64
N GLY A 136 19.96 5.28 22.60
CA GLY A 136 19.47 5.29 23.98
C GLY A 136 18.13 4.58 24.07
N GLY A 137 18.17 3.27 24.33
CA GLY A 137 16.98 2.43 24.44
C GLY A 137 15.87 3.06 25.30
N THR A 138 14.62 2.85 24.88
CA THR A 138 13.41 3.43 25.48
C THR A 138 13.47 4.95 25.65
N SER A 139 13.75 5.68 24.57
CA SER A 139 13.65 7.14 24.56
C SER A 139 12.37 7.62 23.86
N ASP A 140 11.83 8.76 24.29
CA ASP A 140 10.65 9.40 23.68
C ASP A 140 10.77 9.61 22.14
N GLY A 141 12.01 9.60 21.61
CA GLY A 141 12.30 9.74 20.18
C GLY A 141 11.89 8.54 19.32
N ASP A 142 11.85 7.32 19.87
CA ASP A 142 11.38 6.15 19.13
C ASP A 142 9.85 6.12 19.07
N ILE A 143 9.20 6.56 20.14
CA ILE A 143 7.74 6.76 20.19
C ILE A 143 7.31 7.85 19.20
N LEU A 144 8.07 8.95 19.12
CA LEU A 144 7.80 10.02 18.16
C LEU A 144 7.87 9.51 16.71
N ALA A 145 8.89 8.72 16.37
CA ALA A 145 9.00 8.15 15.01
C ALA A 145 7.85 7.18 14.69
N GLN A 146 7.42 6.37 15.65
CA GLN A 146 6.23 5.52 15.51
C GLN A 146 4.97 6.36 15.25
N LEU A 147 4.73 7.40 16.07
CA LEU A 147 3.59 8.30 15.93
C LEU A 147 3.60 9.03 14.58
N ILE A 148 4.74 9.56 14.15
CA ILE A 148 4.87 10.22 12.85
C ILE A 148 4.55 9.23 11.73
N THR A 149 5.11 8.02 11.77
CA THR A 149 4.82 6.99 10.77
C THR A 149 3.32 6.70 10.68
N GLY A 150 2.65 6.51 11.82
CA GLY A 150 1.22 6.23 11.89
C GLY A 150 0.32 7.40 11.52
N PHE A 151 0.66 8.63 11.89
CA PHE A 151 -0.11 9.82 11.53
C PHE A 151 0.02 10.15 10.05
N ILE A 152 1.24 10.10 9.50
CA ILE A 152 1.45 10.34 8.06
C ILE A 152 0.70 9.28 7.27
N PHE A 153 0.81 7.99 7.63
CA PHE A 153 0.05 6.92 6.97
C PHE A 153 -1.47 7.15 7.09
N GLY A 154 -1.99 7.30 8.31
CA GLY A 154 -3.43 7.41 8.56
C GLY A 154 -4.10 8.68 8.03
N LEU A 155 -3.32 9.73 7.76
CA LEU A 155 -3.83 11.02 7.25
C LEU A 155 -3.43 11.29 5.80
N HIS A 156 -2.72 10.36 5.14
CA HIS A 156 -2.22 10.60 3.80
C HIS A 156 -3.38 10.70 2.78
N PRO A 157 -3.50 11.78 2.00
CA PRO A 157 -4.61 11.95 1.06
C PRO A 157 -4.66 10.90 -0.06
N VAL A 158 -3.52 10.27 -0.39
CA VAL A 158 -3.44 9.19 -1.39
C VAL A 158 -4.32 8.00 -1.02
N HIS A 159 -4.55 7.76 0.27
CA HIS A 159 -5.38 6.65 0.74
C HIS A 159 -6.87 6.88 0.56
N ALA A 160 -7.32 8.09 0.20
CA ALA A 160 -8.74 8.36 0.02
C ALA A 160 -9.40 7.44 -1.02
N GLU A 161 -8.71 7.08 -2.10
CA GLU A 161 -9.21 6.07 -3.03
C GLU A 161 -9.30 4.67 -2.39
N SER A 162 -8.34 4.28 -1.54
CA SER A 162 -8.36 2.97 -0.89
C SER A 162 -9.45 2.84 0.18
N VAL A 163 -9.75 3.94 0.89
CA VAL A 163 -10.66 3.94 2.03
C VAL A 163 -12.09 4.28 1.59
N SER A 164 -12.29 5.34 0.82
CA SER A 164 -13.62 5.85 0.48
C SER A 164 -14.26 5.14 -0.72
N ASN A 165 -13.48 4.44 -1.56
CA ASN A 165 -14.01 3.54 -2.58
C ASN A 165 -14.30 2.17 -1.95
N ILE A 166 -15.55 1.70 -1.98
CA ILE A 166 -15.93 0.42 -1.36
C ILE A 166 -15.13 -0.72 -2.01
N THR A 167 -15.05 -0.74 -3.33
CA THR A 167 -14.32 -1.74 -4.12
C THR A 167 -12.86 -1.90 -3.67
N SER A 168 -12.21 -0.82 -3.24
CA SER A 168 -10.81 -0.82 -2.82
C SER A 168 -10.55 -1.49 -1.47
N ARG A 169 -11.57 -2.02 -0.78
CA ARG A 169 -11.43 -2.78 0.47
C ARG A 169 -10.39 -3.89 0.41
N GLY A 170 -10.15 -4.46 -0.78
CA GLY A 170 -9.09 -5.44 -0.99
C GLY A 170 -7.69 -4.94 -0.56
N GLU A 171 -7.37 -3.66 -0.77
CA GLU A 171 -6.11 -3.06 -0.33
C GLU A 171 -6.00 -3.00 1.20
N LEU A 172 -7.12 -2.68 1.86
CA LEU A 172 -7.20 -2.57 3.32
C LEU A 172 -7.05 -3.95 3.99
N LEU A 173 -7.76 -4.96 3.48
CA LEU A 173 -7.69 -6.33 3.98
C LEU A 173 -6.33 -6.96 3.72
N MET A 174 -5.76 -6.76 2.53
CA MET A 174 -4.40 -7.18 2.21
C MET A 174 -3.41 -6.61 3.23
N THR A 175 -3.47 -5.30 3.47
CA THR A 175 -2.57 -4.63 4.42
C THR A 175 -2.76 -5.14 5.84
N PHE A 176 -4.01 -5.38 6.27
CA PHE A 176 -4.30 -5.95 7.58
C PHE A 176 -3.61 -7.30 7.78
N PHE A 177 -3.80 -8.24 6.84
CA PHE A 177 -3.20 -9.57 6.95
C PHE A 177 -1.68 -9.55 6.79
N PHE A 178 -1.14 -8.66 5.94
CA PHE A 178 0.29 -8.41 5.84
C PHE A 178 0.88 -7.95 7.19
N LEU A 179 0.25 -6.96 7.84
CA LEU A 179 0.72 -6.41 9.11
C LEU A 179 0.60 -7.42 10.25
N VAL A 180 -0.47 -8.23 10.29
CA VAL A 180 -0.61 -9.31 11.27
C VAL A 180 0.51 -10.36 11.08
N ALA A 181 0.80 -10.75 9.84
CA ALA A 181 1.93 -11.65 9.54
C ALA A 181 3.27 -11.04 9.99
N PHE A 182 3.49 -9.76 9.66
CA PHE A 182 4.70 -9.05 10.04
C PHE A 182 4.88 -8.93 11.55
N LEU A 183 3.87 -8.45 12.28
CA LEU A 183 3.94 -8.26 13.73
C LEU A 183 4.13 -9.59 14.47
N SER A 184 3.45 -10.65 14.02
CA SER A 184 3.67 -12.02 14.55
C SER A 184 5.10 -12.48 14.34
N PHE A 185 5.62 -12.31 13.13
CA PHE A 185 6.98 -12.72 12.76
C PHE A 185 8.04 -11.90 13.52
N ALA A 186 7.94 -10.57 13.50
CA ALA A 186 8.92 -9.67 14.11
C ALA A 186 8.98 -9.79 15.64
N SER A 187 7.85 -10.02 16.30
CA SER A 187 7.79 -10.17 17.77
C SER A 187 8.40 -11.49 18.28
N HIS A 188 8.53 -12.50 17.43
CA HIS A 188 9.04 -13.83 17.81
C HIS A 188 10.27 -14.25 17.00
N LEU A 189 10.87 -13.31 16.28
CA LEU A 189 12.12 -13.54 15.55
C LEU A 189 13.24 -13.82 16.57
N PRO A 190 13.96 -14.95 16.48
CA PRO A 190 15.00 -15.26 17.45
C PRO A 190 16.11 -14.19 17.46
N ALA A 191 16.44 -13.66 18.63
CA ALA A 191 17.59 -12.76 18.77
C ALA A 191 18.91 -13.53 18.55
N ARG A 192 19.94 -12.83 18.09
CA ARG A 192 21.21 -13.45 17.68
C ARG A 192 21.91 -14.24 18.79
N ASN A 193 21.79 -13.78 20.03
CA ASN A 193 22.45 -14.38 21.20
C ASN A 193 21.52 -15.23 22.07
N THR A 194 20.27 -15.44 21.67
CA THR A 194 19.34 -16.26 22.46
C THR A 194 19.38 -17.72 21.98
N PRO A 195 19.63 -18.69 22.88
CA PRO A 195 19.47 -20.10 22.55
C PRO A 195 18.02 -20.39 22.14
N SER A 196 17.82 -21.40 21.29
CA SER A 196 16.47 -21.82 20.87
C SER A 196 15.57 -22.03 22.10
N PRO A 197 14.27 -21.68 22.01
CA PRO A 197 13.36 -21.77 23.14
C PRO A 197 13.41 -23.17 23.76
N LYS A 198 13.75 -23.22 25.06
CA LYS A 198 13.81 -24.48 25.82
C LYS A 198 12.40 -24.80 26.33
N GLY A 199 11.87 -25.96 25.95
CA GLY A 199 10.54 -26.45 26.34
C GLY A 199 9.51 -26.44 25.21
N ALA A 200 8.58 -27.41 25.26
CA ALA A 200 7.60 -27.64 24.21
C ALA A 200 6.70 -26.41 23.91
N GLY A 201 6.35 -25.63 24.94
CA GLY A 201 5.53 -24.42 24.79
C GLY A 201 6.20 -23.31 23.98
N GLY A 202 7.47 -23.00 24.26
CA GLY A 202 8.21 -21.97 23.54
C GLY A 202 8.53 -22.36 22.09
N MET A 203 8.78 -23.65 21.84
CA MET A 203 8.95 -24.17 20.48
C MET A 203 7.66 -24.06 19.67
N MET A 204 6.52 -24.45 20.25
CA MET A 204 5.21 -24.33 19.59
C MET A 204 4.89 -22.86 19.26
N GLN A 205 5.12 -21.94 20.20
CA GLN A 205 4.90 -20.51 19.98
C GLN A 205 5.78 -19.96 18.85
N SER A 206 7.05 -20.36 18.78
CA SER A 206 7.94 -19.96 17.68
C SER A 206 7.44 -20.52 16.35
N ILE A 207 7.00 -21.78 16.29
CA ILE A 207 6.45 -22.37 15.06
C ILE A 207 5.22 -21.61 14.59
N LEU A 208 4.30 -21.33 15.52
CA LEU A 208 3.07 -20.60 15.23
C LEU A 208 3.36 -19.19 14.71
N CYS A 209 4.20 -18.43 15.42
CA CYS A 209 4.40 -17.01 15.13
C CYS A 209 5.36 -16.74 13.96
N VAL A 210 6.32 -17.62 13.69
CA VAL A 210 7.33 -17.44 12.63
C VAL A 210 6.92 -18.10 11.32
N TYR A 211 6.12 -19.18 11.35
CA TYR A 211 5.75 -19.91 10.13
C TYR A 211 4.25 -19.96 9.88
N ILE A 212 3.44 -20.41 10.85
CA ILE A 212 2.01 -20.69 10.59
C ILE A 212 1.22 -19.41 10.38
N ILE A 213 1.31 -18.44 11.30
CA ILE A 213 0.60 -17.16 11.18
C ILE A 213 1.08 -16.39 9.94
N PRO A 214 2.40 -16.27 9.65
CA PRO A 214 2.85 -15.65 8.41
C PRO A 214 2.35 -16.32 7.13
N TRP A 215 2.28 -17.65 7.10
CA TRP A 215 1.75 -18.37 5.94
C TRP A 215 0.25 -18.13 5.73
N VAL A 216 -0.53 -18.21 6.81
CA VAL A 216 -1.97 -17.90 6.80
C VAL A 216 -2.20 -16.44 6.42
N GLY A 217 -1.41 -15.52 6.98
CA GLY A 217 -1.46 -14.09 6.69
C GLY A 217 -1.12 -13.79 5.23
N MET A 218 -0.07 -14.39 4.66
CA MET A 218 0.27 -14.25 3.24
C MET A 218 -0.86 -14.79 2.34
N THR A 219 -1.44 -15.95 2.69
CA THR A 219 -2.55 -16.54 1.94
C THR A 219 -3.78 -15.64 1.98
N ALA A 220 -4.15 -15.15 3.17
CA ALA A 220 -5.29 -14.25 3.34
C ALA A 220 -5.06 -12.88 2.68
N SER A 221 -3.82 -12.38 2.71
CA SER A 221 -3.41 -11.17 2.02
C SER A 221 -3.55 -11.33 0.50
N LEU A 222 -3.04 -12.43 -0.07
CA LEU A 222 -3.18 -12.78 -1.49
C LEU A 222 -4.65 -12.93 -1.90
N PHE A 223 -5.47 -13.54 -1.05
CA PHE A 223 -6.90 -13.75 -1.27
C PHE A 223 -7.72 -12.47 -1.10
N SER A 224 -7.13 -11.40 -0.59
CA SER A 224 -7.72 -10.07 -0.52
C SER A 224 -7.32 -9.23 -1.74
N LYS A 225 -6.04 -9.31 -2.14
CA LYS A 225 -5.45 -8.62 -3.28
C LYS A 225 -4.19 -9.34 -3.76
N GLU A 226 -3.95 -9.31 -5.07
CA GLU A 226 -2.85 -10.02 -5.73
C GLU A 226 -1.46 -9.62 -5.21
N GLN A 227 -1.27 -8.34 -4.84
CA GLN A 227 -0.04 -7.81 -4.24
C GLN A 227 0.35 -8.55 -2.95
N GLY A 228 -0.62 -9.14 -2.22
CA GLY A 228 -0.38 -9.87 -0.98
C GLY A 228 0.57 -11.07 -1.10
N ALA A 229 0.84 -11.56 -2.32
CA ALA A 229 1.83 -12.61 -2.56
C ALA A 229 3.25 -12.25 -2.10
N THR A 230 3.58 -10.96 -2.00
CA THR A 230 4.92 -10.49 -1.62
C THR A 230 5.15 -10.44 -0.11
N THR A 231 4.13 -10.77 0.70
CA THR A 231 4.20 -10.75 2.18
C THR A 231 5.42 -11.49 2.72
N LEU A 232 5.61 -12.77 2.36
CA LEU A 232 6.74 -13.55 2.88
C LEU A 232 8.10 -13.05 2.37
N CYS A 233 8.15 -12.49 1.15
CA CYS A 233 9.36 -11.86 0.63
C CYS A 233 9.75 -10.64 1.48
N ALA A 234 8.77 -9.82 1.89
CA ALA A 234 8.99 -8.69 2.78
C ALA A 234 9.51 -9.13 4.17
N LEU A 235 8.97 -10.23 4.71
CA LEU A 235 9.46 -10.79 5.98
C LEU A 235 10.91 -11.27 5.90
N VAL A 236 11.28 -11.94 4.80
CA VAL A 236 12.67 -12.37 4.56
C VAL A 236 13.60 -11.16 4.42
N ALA A 237 13.18 -10.11 3.71
CA ALA A 237 13.96 -8.88 3.59
C ALA A 237 14.17 -8.19 4.96
N TYR A 238 13.11 -8.14 5.78
CA TYR A 238 13.19 -7.61 7.15
C TYR A 238 14.15 -8.45 8.04
N ASP A 239 14.01 -9.77 8.06
CA ASP A 239 14.87 -10.69 8.83
C ASP A 239 16.34 -10.51 8.44
N PHE A 240 16.61 -10.49 7.13
CA PHE A 240 17.94 -10.26 6.59
C PHE A 240 18.53 -8.94 7.09
N LEU A 241 17.82 -7.83 6.87
CA LEU A 241 18.29 -6.49 7.22
C LEU A 241 18.40 -6.26 8.72
N LYS A 242 17.62 -6.96 9.56
CA LYS A 242 17.69 -6.81 11.03
C LYS A 242 18.97 -7.41 11.59
N HIS A 243 19.50 -8.47 10.96
CA HIS A 243 20.57 -9.29 11.56
C HIS A 243 21.86 -9.38 10.75
N HIS A 244 21.83 -9.01 9.47
CA HIS A 244 22.98 -9.00 8.57
C HIS A 244 23.21 -7.59 8.03
N THR A 245 24.46 -7.13 8.05
CA THR A 245 24.77 -5.78 7.55
C THR A 245 24.86 -5.76 6.04
N SER A 246 25.29 -6.84 5.41
CA SER A 246 25.44 -6.95 3.94
C SER A 246 25.39 -8.40 3.47
N ALA A 247 25.13 -8.60 2.18
CA ALA A 247 25.16 -9.93 1.57
C ALA A 247 26.58 -10.54 1.61
N GLN A 248 27.62 -9.73 1.41
CA GLN A 248 29.02 -10.19 1.53
C GLN A 248 29.32 -10.74 2.92
N GLU A 249 28.93 -10.01 3.98
CA GLU A 249 29.09 -10.46 5.36
C GLU A 249 28.30 -11.76 5.62
N TYR A 250 27.05 -11.82 5.15
CA TYR A 250 26.19 -12.99 5.29
C TYR A 250 26.83 -14.24 4.66
N PHE A 251 27.22 -14.17 3.38
CA PHE A 251 27.83 -15.31 2.68
C PHE A 251 29.16 -15.71 3.32
N SER A 252 29.97 -14.74 3.76
CA SER A 252 31.21 -15.02 4.47
C SER A 252 30.97 -15.81 5.77
N LYS A 253 29.99 -15.39 6.56
CA LYS A 253 29.59 -16.06 7.80
C LYS A 253 28.96 -17.43 7.57
N LEU A 254 28.14 -17.55 6.52
CA LEU A 254 27.47 -18.80 6.17
C LEU A 254 28.47 -19.86 5.68
N LEU A 255 29.33 -19.51 4.72
CA LEU A 255 30.19 -20.46 4.02
C LEU A 255 31.48 -20.77 4.78
N PHE A 256 32.12 -19.76 5.35
CA PHE A 256 33.43 -19.93 5.99
C PHE A 256 33.36 -20.08 7.51
N GLN A 257 32.43 -19.38 8.17
CA GLN A 257 32.32 -19.39 9.64
C GLN A 257 31.26 -20.36 10.16
N ARG A 258 30.40 -20.90 9.28
CA ARG A 258 29.24 -21.75 9.61
C ARG A 258 28.41 -21.17 10.75
N ASP A 259 28.22 -19.85 10.71
CA ASP A 259 27.50 -19.12 11.75
C ASP A 259 26.08 -19.69 11.91
N SER A 260 25.77 -20.12 13.14
CA SER A 260 24.51 -20.79 13.46
C SER A 260 23.30 -19.92 13.16
N TYR A 261 23.43 -18.59 13.28
CA TYR A 261 22.34 -17.67 12.96
C TYR A 261 22.09 -17.60 11.45
N SER A 262 23.15 -17.44 10.66
CA SER A 262 23.09 -17.40 9.19
C SER A 262 22.48 -18.69 8.60
N LEU A 263 22.79 -19.85 9.19
CA LEU A 263 22.18 -21.13 8.84
C LEU A 263 20.68 -21.19 9.19
N ARG A 264 20.27 -20.67 10.37
CA ARG A 264 18.86 -20.60 10.75
C ARG A 264 18.07 -19.66 9.84
N PHE A 265 18.65 -18.50 9.48
CA PHE A 265 18.08 -17.58 8.50
C PHE A 265 17.87 -18.26 7.14
N LEU A 266 18.88 -18.99 6.64
CA LEU A 266 18.74 -19.75 5.38
C LEU A 266 17.61 -20.77 5.47
N GLY A 267 17.56 -21.54 6.57
CA GLY A 267 16.48 -22.51 6.81
C GLY A 267 15.10 -21.87 6.83
N ARG A 268 14.93 -20.75 7.56
CA ARG A 268 13.68 -19.96 7.56
C ARG A 268 13.31 -19.50 6.16
N THR A 269 14.26 -18.93 5.43
CA THR A 269 14.07 -18.40 4.08
C THR A 269 13.62 -19.49 3.12
N VAL A 270 14.23 -20.68 3.17
CA VAL A 270 13.83 -21.82 2.33
C VAL A 270 12.39 -22.25 2.64
N VAL A 271 12.02 -22.37 3.91
CA VAL A 271 10.65 -22.74 4.31
C VAL A 271 9.63 -21.73 3.81
N LEU A 272 9.87 -20.44 4.01
CA LEU A 272 8.98 -19.36 3.54
C LEU A 272 8.92 -19.30 2.01
N ALA A 273 10.04 -19.51 1.32
CA ALA A 273 10.10 -19.55 -0.14
C ALA A 273 9.28 -20.72 -0.73
N ILE A 274 9.38 -21.92 -0.14
CA ILE A 274 8.58 -23.08 -0.54
C ILE A 274 7.08 -22.74 -0.44
N GLN A 275 6.65 -22.12 0.66
CA GLN A 275 5.25 -21.71 0.84
C GLN A 275 4.79 -20.73 -0.25
N THR A 276 5.60 -19.70 -0.55
CA THR A 276 5.30 -18.74 -1.62
C THR A 276 5.21 -19.43 -2.99
N ILE A 277 6.15 -20.32 -3.31
CA ILE A 277 6.18 -21.05 -4.59
C ILE A 277 4.96 -21.96 -4.72
N LEU A 278 4.56 -22.67 -3.65
CA LEU A 278 3.37 -23.51 -3.65
C LEU A 278 2.10 -22.69 -3.93
N MET A 279 1.94 -21.53 -3.28
CA MET A 279 0.80 -20.65 -3.51
C MET A 279 0.80 -20.03 -4.91
N ALA A 280 1.95 -19.61 -5.41
CA ALA A 280 2.09 -19.08 -6.77
C ALA A 280 1.79 -20.16 -7.82
N GLY A 281 2.27 -21.39 -7.61
CA GLY A 281 1.99 -22.55 -8.46
C GLY A 281 0.50 -22.90 -8.48
N TRP A 282 -0.14 -22.93 -7.31
CA TRP A 282 -1.59 -23.15 -7.20
C TRP A 282 -2.38 -22.04 -7.91
N ARG A 283 -1.96 -20.78 -7.74
CA ARG A 283 -2.64 -19.64 -8.38
C ARG A 283 -2.51 -19.69 -9.90
N LYS A 284 -1.35 -20.07 -10.42
CA LYS A 284 -1.14 -20.29 -11.85
C LYS A 284 -2.05 -21.39 -12.38
N TRP A 285 -2.15 -22.51 -11.67
CA TRP A 285 -3.06 -23.60 -12.04
C TRP A 285 -4.53 -23.15 -12.09
N LEU A 286 -4.99 -22.35 -11.12
CA LEU A 286 -6.35 -21.83 -11.07
C LEU A 286 -6.70 -20.88 -12.23
N ASN A 287 -5.73 -20.09 -12.72
CA ASN A 287 -5.93 -19.18 -13.85
C ASN A 287 -6.13 -19.88 -15.18
N GLY A 288 -5.59 -21.09 -15.33
CA GLY A 288 -5.53 -21.78 -16.61
C GLY A 288 -4.63 -21.05 -17.61
N GLU A 289 -4.91 -21.24 -18.91
CA GLU A 289 -4.05 -20.79 -20.01
C GLU A 289 -4.42 -19.41 -20.57
N SER A 290 -5.54 -18.82 -20.14
CA SER A 290 -5.99 -17.51 -20.63
C SER A 290 -5.44 -16.36 -19.78
N SER A 291 -4.71 -15.45 -20.41
CA SER A 291 -4.39 -14.13 -19.85
C SER A 291 -5.47 -13.11 -20.20
N PRO A 292 -5.74 -12.11 -19.33
CA PRO A 292 -6.57 -10.98 -19.73
C PRO A 292 -5.90 -10.21 -20.87
N ASP A 293 -6.67 -9.89 -21.90
CA ASP A 293 -6.23 -9.03 -23.01
C ASP A 293 -6.40 -7.56 -22.60
N PHE A 294 -5.27 -6.86 -22.41
CA PHE A 294 -5.27 -5.43 -22.16
C PHE A 294 -5.09 -4.64 -23.46
N ILE A 295 -5.66 -3.44 -23.50
CA ILE A 295 -5.64 -2.56 -24.67
C ILE A 295 -4.80 -1.30 -24.43
N TYR A 296 -4.39 -0.65 -25.52
CA TYR A 296 -3.58 0.58 -25.47
C TYR A 296 -4.24 1.66 -24.60
N ASP A 297 -5.55 1.87 -24.73
CA ASP A 297 -6.29 2.90 -23.98
C ASP A 297 -6.27 2.70 -22.46
N GLN A 298 -6.03 1.47 -21.99
CA GLN A 298 -5.91 1.17 -20.57
C GLN A 298 -4.51 1.45 -20.02
N ASN A 299 -3.48 1.25 -20.83
CA ASN A 299 -2.10 1.50 -20.44
C ASN A 299 -1.24 1.95 -21.65
N PRO A 300 -1.33 3.23 -22.04
CA PRO A 300 -0.59 3.74 -23.21
C PRO A 300 0.92 3.56 -23.09
N ALA A 301 1.50 3.71 -21.89
CA ALA A 301 2.92 3.47 -21.67
C ALA A 301 3.29 2.00 -21.85
N GLY A 302 2.52 1.09 -21.26
CA GLY A 302 2.76 -0.34 -21.32
C GLY A 302 2.70 -0.93 -22.73
N PHE A 303 1.85 -0.36 -23.58
CA PHE A 303 1.61 -0.80 -24.96
C PHE A 303 2.23 0.12 -26.02
N ALA A 304 3.06 1.09 -25.64
CA ALA A 304 3.81 1.89 -26.60
C ALA A 304 4.73 1.00 -27.47
N GLU A 305 4.71 1.22 -28.78
CA GLU A 305 5.48 0.43 -29.75
C GLU A 305 6.99 0.60 -29.56
N HIS A 306 7.41 1.84 -29.31
CA HIS A 306 8.82 2.17 -29.14
C HIS A 306 9.32 1.79 -27.73
N ARG A 307 10.42 1.01 -27.67
CA ARG A 307 10.94 0.44 -26.42
C ARG A 307 11.41 1.49 -25.42
N PHE A 308 12.07 2.55 -25.88
CA PHE A 308 12.51 3.65 -25.03
C PHE A 308 11.29 4.34 -24.40
N THR A 309 10.30 4.68 -25.22
CA THR A 309 9.06 5.32 -24.79
C THR A 309 8.35 4.49 -23.74
N ARG A 310 8.19 3.19 -24.00
CA ARG A 310 7.60 2.25 -23.04
C ARG A 310 8.38 2.22 -21.72
N ALA A 311 9.70 2.02 -21.78
CA ALA A 311 10.53 1.90 -20.60
C ALA A 311 10.51 3.19 -19.77
N PHE A 312 10.83 4.34 -20.36
CA PHE A 312 10.90 5.61 -19.64
C PHE A 312 9.53 6.07 -19.15
N SER A 313 8.46 5.86 -19.93
CA SER A 313 7.10 6.27 -19.50
C SER A 313 6.56 5.42 -18.35
N LEU A 314 6.78 4.09 -18.37
CA LEU A 314 6.39 3.23 -17.23
C LEU A 314 7.16 3.63 -15.96
N ASN A 315 8.45 3.90 -16.07
CA ASN A 315 9.27 4.31 -14.93
C ASN A 315 8.99 5.76 -14.49
N TRP A 316 8.53 6.62 -15.39
CA TRP A 316 8.04 7.94 -15.06
C TRP A 316 6.85 7.88 -14.10
N VAL A 317 5.98 6.87 -14.22
CA VAL A 317 4.89 6.65 -13.26
C VAL A 317 5.41 6.46 -11.83
N TYR A 318 6.59 5.86 -11.64
CA TYR A 318 7.19 5.75 -10.30
C TYR A 318 7.56 7.13 -9.73
N CYS A 319 8.07 8.03 -10.58
CA CYS A 319 8.37 9.40 -10.18
C CYS A 319 7.07 10.15 -9.81
N LEU A 320 5.97 9.89 -10.52
CA LEU A 320 4.65 10.42 -10.17
C LEU A 320 4.14 9.88 -8.84
N TYR A 321 4.32 8.59 -8.54
CA TYR A 321 3.99 8.05 -7.22
C TYR A 321 4.83 8.72 -6.12
N ILE A 322 6.14 8.88 -6.29
CA ILE A 322 7.00 9.57 -5.32
C ILE A 322 6.54 11.02 -5.13
N ARG A 323 6.23 11.73 -6.22
CA ARG A 323 5.65 13.08 -6.16
C ARG A 323 4.35 13.07 -5.35
N ASP A 324 3.45 12.13 -5.58
CA ASP A 324 2.17 12.08 -4.91
C ASP A 324 2.28 11.69 -3.43
N MET A 325 3.33 10.95 -3.04
CA MET A 325 3.67 10.68 -1.63
C MET A 325 4.22 11.92 -0.92
N ILE A 326 5.03 12.74 -1.61
CA ILE A 326 5.62 13.95 -1.02
C ILE A 326 4.64 15.13 -1.06
N PHE A 327 3.90 15.26 -2.15
CA PHE A 327 3.01 16.39 -2.46
C PHE A 327 1.70 15.90 -3.11
N PRO A 328 0.73 15.42 -2.31
CA PRO A 328 -0.50 14.75 -2.76
C PRO A 328 -1.57 15.71 -3.34
N VAL A 329 -1.19 16.63 -4.24
CA VAL A 329 -2.09 17.62 -4.83
C VAL A 329 -2.82 17.08 -6.07
N TYR A 330 -2.11 16.30 -6.90
CA TYR A 330 -2.59 15.79 -8.19
C TYR A 330 -3.09 14.34 -8.09
N LEU A 331 -4.03 14.11 -7.19
CA LEU A 331 -4.67 12.80 -6.99
C LEU A 331 -5.97 12.73 -7.79
N ALA A 332 -6.19 11.61 -8.48
CA ALA A 332 -7.36 11.43 -9.34
C ALA A 332 -8.07 10.10 -9.01
N PRO A 333 -9.42 10.06 -9.04
CA PRO A 333 -10.15 8.81 -8.96
C PRO A 333 -9.87 7.84 -10.10
N ASP A 334 -9.42 8.35 -11.25
CA ASP A 334 -9.16 7.57 -12.44
C ASP A 334 -8.01 8.15 -13.28
N TRP A 335 -7.16 7.26 -13.80
CA TRP A 335 -6.01 7.58 -14.66
C TRP A 335 -6.07 6.82 -16.00
N SER A 336 -7.27 6.40 -16.42
CA SER A 336 -7.47 5.64 -17.67
C SER A 336 -7.35 6.53 -18.92
N GLY A 337 -6.96 5.97 -20.05
CA GLY A 337 -6.76 6.72 -21.30
C GLY A 337 -5.48 7.55 -21.31
N VAL A 338 -5.45 8.60 -22.14
CA VAL A 338 -4.31 9.50 -22.33
C VAL A 338 -4.18 10.50 -21.17
N SER A 339 -3.93 9.97 -19.98
CA SER A 339 -3.89 10.71 -18.72
C SER A 339 -2.52 11.25 -18.36
N ILE A 340 -1.48 10.50 -18.73
CA ILE A 340 -0.08 10.79 -18.41
C ILE A 340 0.69 10.83 -19.72
N ASP A 341 1.41 11.94 -19.94
CA ASP A 341 2.21 12.12 -21.14
C ASP A 341 3.36 11.12 -21.18
N LEU A 342 3.54 10.47 -22.33
CA LEU A 342 4.65 9.56 -22.57
C LEU A 342 5.96 10.36 -22.72
N ILE A 343 7.08 9.73 -22.35
CA ILE A 343 8.42 10.24 -22.62
C ILE A 343 8.85 9.67 -23.96
N GLU A 344 8.72 10.44 -25.02
CA GLU A 344 8.98 9.98 -26.39
C GLU A 344 10.42 10.24 -26.85
N ASP A 345 11.07 11.26 -26.30
CA ASP A 345 12.41 11.69 -26.67
C ASP A 345 13.35 11.79 -25.45
N ILE A 346 14.65 11.61 -25.69
CA ILE A 346 15.68 11.64 -24.64
C ILE A 346 15.97 13.06 -24.11
N SER A 347 15.63 14.10 -24.87
CA SER A 347 15.73 15.49 -24.46
C SER A 347 14.66 15.91 -23.45
N ASP A 348 13.68 15.05 -23.20
CA ASP A 348 12.66 15.30 -22.18
C ASP A 348 13.30 15.37 -20.79
N HIS A 349 13.19 16.53 -20.14
CA HIS A 349 13.69 16.76 -18.78
C HIS A 349 13.21 15.73 -17.74
N ARG A 350 12.04 15.10 -17.95
CA ARG A 350 11.49 14.04 -17.08
C ARG A 350 12.37 12.79 -17.09
N ALA A 351 13.08 12.52 -18.21
CA ALA A 351 13.99 11.39 -18.30
C ALA A 351 15.13 11.47 -17.28
N LEU A 352 15.56 12.69 -16.91
CA LEU A 352 16.57 12.88 -15.86
C LEU A 352 16.09 12.37 -14.50
N LEU A 353 14.82 12.63 -14.14
CA LEU A 353 14.24 12.15 -12.89
C LEU A 353 14.13 10.62 -12.87
N VAL A 354 13.81 10.00 -14.00
CA VAL A 354 13.83 8.53 -14.15
C VAL A 354 15.25 7.99 -13.96
N ILE A 355 16.26 8.65 -14.51
CA ILE A 355 17.67 8.27 -14.32
C ILE A 355 18.07 8.38 -12.84
N PHE A 356 17.75 9.51 -12.18
CA PHE A 356 18.02 9.69 -10.74
C PHE A 356 17.35 8.63 -9.88
N LEU A 357 16.09 8.27 -10.20
CA LEU A 357 15.38 7.20 -9.53
C LEU A 357 16.14 5.88 -9.60
N TRP A 358 16.64 5.50 -10.78
CA TRP A 358 17.38 4.25 -10.94
C TRP A 358 18.78 4.30 -10.36
N ILE A 359 19.44 5.46 -10.34
CA ILE A 359 20.70 5.66 -9.59
C ILE A 359 20.47 5.42 -8.10
N PHE A 360 19.39 5.99 -7.53
CA PHE A 360 19.02 5.77 -6.13
C PHE A 360 18.69 4.30 -5.86
N ALA A 361 17.86 3.66 -6.70
CA ALA A 361 17.52 2.26 -6.57
C ALA A 361 18.77 1.36 -6.66
N PHE A 362 19.68 1.65 -7.59
CA PHE A 362 20.96 0.95 -7.71
C PHE A 362 21.84 1.17 -6.47
N ALA A 363 21.89 2.38 -5.91
CA ALA A 363 22.62 2.66 -4.68
C ALA A 363 22.05 1.86 -3.49
N CYS A 364 20.73 1.75 -3.35
CA CYS A 364 20.08 0.91 -2.35
C CYS A 364 20.44 -0.57 -2.54
N VAL A 365 20.43 -1.08 -3.78
CA VAL A 365 20.83 -2.45 -4.10
C VAL A 365 22.31 -2.67 -3.78
N GLN A 366 23.21 -1.80 -4.23
CA GLN A 366 24.64 -1.87 -3.91
C GLN A 366 24.88 -1.86 -2.40
N SER A 367 24.16 -1.01 -1.67
CA SER A 367 24.21 -0.97 -0.22
C SER A 367 23.74 -2.28 0.41
N LEU A 368 22.84 -3.06 -0.20
CA LEU A 368 22.49 -4.40 0.29
C LEU A 368 23.67 -5.39 0.19
N PHE A 369 24.50 -5.26 -0.84
CA PHE A 369 25.63 -6.17 -1.10
C PHE A 369 26.91 -5.77 -0.37
N VAL A 370 27.21 -4.47 -0.33
CA VAL A 370 28.45 -3.92 0.24
C VAL A 370 28.13 -3.27 1.59
N GLY A 371 28.87 -3.70 2.63
CA GLY A 371 28.75 -3.12 3.96
C GLY A 371 29.23 -1.67 4.03
N LEU A 372 28.99 -1.00 5.16
CA LEU A 372 29.61 0.30 5.43
C LEU A 372 31.12 0.14 5.70
N PRO A 373 31.93 1.19 5.46
CA PRO A 373 33.35 1.21 5.84
C PRO A 373 33.53 0.94 7.35
N GLU A 374 34.67 0.40 7.76
CA GLU A 374 34.95 0.08 9.17
C GLU A 374 34.89 1.31 10.11
N HIS A 375 35.11 2.51 9.56
CA HIS A 375 35.02 3.77 10.31
C HIS A 375 33.60 4.34 10.42
N ALA A 376 32.60 3.68 9.83
CA ALA A 376 31.23 4.15 9.90
C ALA A 376 30.73 4.17 11.34
N THR A 377 30.05 5.24 11.69
CA THR A 377 29.46 5.41 13.00
C THR A 377 28.29 4.44 13.18
N ILE A 378 27.99 4.15 14.43
CA ILE A 378 26.86 3.30 14.76
C ILE A 378 25.53 3.92 14.25
N LEU A 379 25.41 5.25 14.30
CA LEU A 379 24.26 5.99 13.77
C LEU A 379 24.10 5.78 12.25
N GLU A 380 25.17 5.85 11.47
CA GLU A 380 25.13 5.62 10.01
C GLU A 380 24.66 4.20 9.67
N SER A 381 25.11 3.21 10.44
CA SER A 381 24.67 1.81 10.29
C SER A 381 23.16 1.66 10.53
N GLU A 382 22.65 2.32 11.56
CA GLU A 382 21.22 2.32 11.91
C GLU A 382 20.36 3.01 10.86
N VAL A 383 20.73 4.24 10.47
CA VAL A 383 20.04 5.00 9.43
C VAL A 383 19.98 4.21 8.13
N ARG A 384 21.12 3.63 7.72
CA ARG A 384 21.17 2.76 6.53
C ARG A 384 20.23 1.57 6.68
N ARG A 385 20.26 0.87 7.82
CA ARG A 385 19.41 -0.31 8.03
C ARG A 385 17.92 0.02 7.97
N VAL A 386 17.49 1.07 8.67
CA VAL A 386 16.09 1.53 8.66
C VAL A 386 15.68 1.94 7.24
N LEU A 387 16.52 2.68 6.52
CA LEU A 387 16.26 3.10 5.14
C LEU A 387 16.13 1.89 4.20
N LEU A 388 17.01 0.90 4.31
CA LEU A 388 16.95 -0.31 3.48
C LEU A 388 15.72 -1.17 3.84
N MET A 389 15.33 -1.25 5.12
CA MET A 389 14.10 -1.96 5.52
C MET A 389 12.88 -1.28 4.95
N ALA A 390 12.78 0.04 5.11
CA ALA A 390 11.72 0.86 4.58
C ALA A 390 11.59 0.71 3.05
N PHE A 391 12.72 0.80 2.34
CA PHE A 391 12.76 0.67 0.89
C PHE A 391 12.44 -0.74 0.39
N PHE A 392 13.13 -1.78 0.87
CA PHE A 392 12.96 -3.14 0.32
C PHE A 392 11.74 -3.86 0.89
N ALA A 393 11.59 -3.91 2.22
CA ALA A 393 10.55 -4.71 2.85
C ALA A 393 9.16 -4.07 2.75
N PHE A 394 9.07 -2.74 2.84
CA PHE A 394 7.78 -2.06 2.99
C PHE A 394 7.36 -1.17 1.82
N LEU A 395 8.25 -0.81 0.90
CA LEU A 395 7.93 -0.04 -0.30
C LEU A 395 8.02 -0.89 -1.57
N PHE A 396 9.23 -1.33 -1.93
CA PHE A 396 9.52 -1.97 -3.21
C PHE A 396 8.87 -3.35 -3.35
N LEU A 397 9.05 -4.26 -2.37
CA LEU A 397 8.47 -5.61 -2.46
C LEU A 397 6.94 -5.60 -2.49
N PRO A 398 6.23 -4.83 -1.63
CA PRO A 398 4.78 -4.67 -1.75
C PRO A 398 4.35 -4.08 -3.11
N PHE A 399 5.10 -3.13 -3.65
CA PHE A 399 4.80 -2.50 -4.94
C PHE A 399 5.17 -3.35 -6.17
N LEU A 400 6.01 -4.38 -6.02
CA LEU A 400 6.64 -5.12 -7.12
C LEU A 400 5.63 -5.63 -8.16
N LEU A 401 4.50 -6.20 -7.73
CA LEU A 401 3.47 -6.71 -8.64
C LEU A 401 2.67 -5.62 -9.36
N SER A 402 2.70 -4.38 -8.88
CA SER A 402 2.09 -3.20 -9.51
C SER A 402 3.10 -2.28 -10.18
N SER A 403 4.38 -2.65 -10.17
CA SER A 403 5.44 -1.88 -10.80
C SER A 403 5.46 -2.00 -12.33
N HIS A 404 4.83 -3.02 -12.93
CA HIS A 404 5.02 -3.37 -14.35
C HIS A 404 6.40 -3.94 -14.71
N LEU A 405 7.32 -4.13 -13.75
CA LEU A 405 8.62 -4.78 -14.00
C LEU A 405 8.50 -6.26 -14.35
N LEU A 406 7.57 -6.97 -13.69
CA LEU A 406 7.35 -8.40 -13.92
C LEU A 406 6.32 -8.66 -15.02
N VAL A 407 5.19 -7.96 -14.95
CA VAL A 407 4.07 -8.10 -15.89
C VAL A 407 3.43 -6.74 -16.09
N VAL A 408 3.25 -6.32 -17.34
CA VAL A 408 2.54 -5.08 -17.68
C VAL A 408 1.03 -5.31 -17.48
N GLY A 409 0.46 -4.68 -16.45
CA GLY A 409 -0.98 -4.71 -16.18
C GLY A 409 -1.81 -3.71 -17.01
N GLY A 410 -3.13 -3.87 -16.97
CA GLY A 410 -4.13 -3.04 -17.67
C GLY A 410 -4.51 -1.73 -17.00
N PHE A 411 -3.60 -1.10 -16.26
CA PHE A 411 -3.76 0.27 -15.79
C PHE A 411 -2.42 0.98 -15.92
N MET A 412 -2.42 2.29 -16.18
CA MET A 412 -1.19 3.07 -16.22
C MET A 412 -0.76 3.55 -14.83
N LYS A 413 -1.71 4.04 -14.03
CA LYS A 413 -1.52 4.52 -12.65
C LYS A 413 -2.81 4.30 -11.85
N ALA A 414 -2.71 4.08 -10.54
CA ALA A 414 -3.87 4.12 -9.64
C ALA A 414 -3.40 4.52 -8.23
N ASP A 415 -4.06 5.48 -7.59
CA ASP A 415 -3.57 6.01 -6.30
C ASP A 415 -3.68 4.93 -5.21
N ARG A 416 -4.70 4.07 -5.29
CA ARG A 416 -4.91 2.94 -4.37
C ARG A 416 -3.77 1.91 -4.33
N VAL A 417 -2.97 1.76 -5.39
CA VAL A 417 -1.93 0.68 -5.44
C VAL A 417 -0.74 0.95 -4.54
N VAL A 418 -0.58 2.18 -4.06
CA VAL A 418 0.48 2.53 -3.12
C VAL A 418 0.02 2.50 -1.65
N TYR A 419 -1.16 1.94 -1.35
CA TYR A 419 -1.68 1.90 0.02
C TYR A 419 -0.71 1.22 1.01
N LEU A 420 -0.36 -0.06 0.79
CA LEU A 420 0.66 -0.74 1.59
C LEU A 420 2.08 -0.19 1.35
N PRO A 421 2.54 0.02 0.10
CA PRO A 421 3.86 0.60 -0.17
C PRO A 421 4.17 1.91 0.56
N LEU A 422 3.16 2.77 0.81
CA LEU A 422 3.33 4.03 1.52
C LEU A 422 3.91 3.82 2.92
N PHE A 423 3.72 2.66 3.55
CA PHE A 423 4.33 2.37 4.85
C PHE A 423 5.86 2.55 4.84
N GLY A 424 6.53 2.08 3.79
CA GLY A 424 7.98 2.30 3.64
C GLY A 424 8.34 3.78 3.49
N PHE A 425 7.54 4.56 2.75
CA PHE A 425 7.73 6.00 2.66
C PHE A 425 7.57 6.69 4.02
N CYS A 426 6.52 6.36 4.78
CA CYS A 426 6.26 6.92 6.10
C CYS A 426 7.42 6.63 7.09
N ILE A 427 8.05 5.45 7.03
CA ILE A 427 9.22 5.13 7.85
C ILE A 427 10.41 6.03 7.46
N MET A 428 10.70 6.20 6.16
CA MET A 428 11.80 7.05 5.70
C MET A 428 11.60 8.50 6.10
N GLU A 429 10.37 8.98 6.01
CA GLU A 429 10.01 10.34 6.43
C GLU A 429 10.10 10.51 7.96
N ALA A 430 9.60 9.55 8.74
CA ALA A 430 9.76 9.57 10.19
C ALA A 430 11.24 9.53 10.60
N LEU A 431 12.09 8.78 9.88
CA LEU A 431 13.53 8.77 10.08
C LEU A 431 14.14 10.15 9.78
N LEU A 432 13.75 10.79 8.68
CA LEU A 432 14.20 12.14 8.32
C LEU A 432 13.80 13.15 9.41
N VAL A 433 12.53 13.17 9.82
CA VAL A 433 12.03 14.07 10.85
C VAL A 433 12.75 13.81 12.18
N LYS A 434 12.96 12.54 12.56
CA LYS A 434 13.72 12.18 13.76
C LYS A 434 15.15 12.73 13.69
N THR A 435 15.87 12.53 12.59
CA THR A 435 17.24 13.03 12.42
C THR A 435 17.31 14.56 12.45
N LEU A 436 16.32 15.26 11.88
CA LEU A 436 16.26 16.73 11.90
C LEU A 436 15.82 17.30 13.26
N CYS A 437 14.94 16.61 13.97
CA CYS A 437 14.37 17.06 15.24
C CYS A 437 15.27 16.76 16.45
N CYS A 438 16.10 15.72 16.38
CA CYS A 438 16.80 15.18 17.53
C CYS A 438 18.30 15.51 17.44
N SER A 439 18.74 16.57 18.12
CA SER A 439 20.18 16.79 18.37
C SER A 439 20.60 16.02 19.62
N TYR A 440 21.50 15.04 19.47
CA TYR A 440 22.11 14.34 20.59
C TYR A 440 23.15 15.24 21.27
N ILE A 441 22.81 15.81 22.43
CA ILE A 441 23.81 16.46 23.28
C ILE A 441 24.39 15.38 24.19
N LEU A 442 25.68 15.09 24.01
CA LEU A 442 26.46 14.30 24.96
C LEU A 442 26.72 15.17 26.19
N GLU A 443 26.16 14.82 27.35
CA GLU A 443 26.61 15.43 28.60
C GLU A 443 28.03 14.95 28.92
N PRO A 444 28.97 15.85 29.28
CA PRO A 444 30.28 15.43 29.77
C PRO A 444 30.07 14.55 31.01
N ALA A 445 30.73 13.39 31.03
CA ALA A 445 30.66 12.47 32.16
C ALA A 445 30.97 13.23 33.45
N GLN A 446 30.04 13.21 34.41
CA GLN A 446 30.31 13.70 35.76
C GLN A 446 31.49 12.90 36.31
N THR A 447 32.66 13.51 36.35
CA THR A 447 33.79 12.98 37.10
C THR A 447 33.38 12.99 38.56
N SER A 448 33.04 11.82 39.10
CA SER A 448 32.92 11.65 40.54
C SER A 448 34.19 12.18 41.21
N PRO A 449 34.10 12.98 42.28
CA PRO A 449 35.28 13.42 43.00
C PRO A 449 36.07 12.18 43.47
N PRO A 450 37.42 12.24 43.48
CA PRO A 450 38.23 11.11 43.88
C PRO A 450 37.82 10.69 45.29
N VAL A 451 37.51 9.39 45.44
CA VAL A 451 37.32 8.75 46.74
C VAL A 451 38.60 8.99 47.53
N THR A 452 38.53 9.89 48.52
CA THR A 452 39.59 10.08 49.50
C THR A 452 39.85 8.73 50.16
N ALA A 453 41.08 8.24 49.98
CA ALA A 453 41.58 7.06 50.66
C ALA A 453 41.31 7.17 52.16
N ALA A 454 40.61 6.17 52.70
CA ALA A 454 40.42 6.01 54.13
C ALA A 454 41.81 5.90 54.79
N LYS A 455 42.17 6.89 55.61
CA LYS A 455 43.29 6.77 56.55
C LYS A 455 42.87 5.82 57.68
N PRO A 456 43.82 5.03 58.22
CA PRO A 456 43.54 4.05 59.25
C PRO A 456 43.18 4.74 60.58
N ASN A 457 42.13 4.23 61.23
CA ASN A 457 41.78 4.60 62.59
C ASN A 457 42.84 4.09 63.57
N THR A 458 43.74 4.98 64.00
CA THR A 458 44.42 4.85 65.29
C THR A 458 44.52 6.23 65.93
N THR A 459 43.80 6.42 67.03
CA THR A 459 44.23 7.28 68.15
C THR A 459 43.30 7.01 69.33
N ASN A 460 43.88 6.48 70.41
CA ASN A 460 43.56 6.94 71.75
C ASN A 460 44.90 7.42 72.36
N GLU A 461 44.94 8.73 72.52
CA GLU A 461 45.66 9.59 73.45
C GLU A 461 46.79 8.98 74.32
N SER A 462 47.98 9.56 74.20
CA SER A 462 48.55 10.36 75.29
C SER A 462 49.77 11.14 74.78
N THR A 463 49.85 12.45 75.06
CA THR A 463 50.97 13.15 75.72
C THR A 463 51.05 14.64 75.38
N THR A 464 50.99 15.44 76.45
CA THR A 464 51.73 16.67 76.77
C THR A 464 52.52 17.44 75.70
N LYS A 465 52.17 18.74 75.62
CA LYS A 465 53.02 19.95 75.63
C LYS A 465 54.34 19.95 74.83
N GLY A 466 54.40 20.91 73.90
CA GLY A 466 55.40 21.99 74.00
C GLY A 466 56.27 22.30 72.78
N LYS A 467 56.08 23.52 72.25
CA LYS A 467 57.08 24.47 71.68
C LYS A 467 58.03 23.98 70.57
N SER A 468 57.98 24.61 69.39
CA SER A 468 58.77 25.80 68.98
C SER A 468 58.97 25.83 67.46
N ASP A 469 58.47 26.88 66.82
CA ASP A 469 59.02 27.76 65.75
C ASP A 469 60.10 27.30 64.73
N PRO A 470 60.15 27.96 63.54
CA PRO A 470 60.41 27.38 62.20
C PRO A 470 61.78 27.83 61.64
N PRO A 471 62.05 28.07 60.33
CA PRO A 471 61.61 27.57 59.00
C PRO A 471 62.89 27.08 58.21
N PRO A 472 63.20 27.37 56.92
CA PRO A 472 62.47 27.51 55.63
C PRO A 472 63.11 26.74 54.42
N GLU A 473 62.39 26.74 53.29
CA GLU A 473 62.83 27.01 51.88
C GLU A 473 63.75 26.10 51.01
N LEU A 474 63.47 26.23 49.69
CA LEU A 474 64.26 26.03 48.45
C LEU A 474 64.24 24.63 47.79
N LYS A 475 63.61 24.49 46.60
CA LYS A 475 64.15 24.61 45.20
C LYS A 475 65.27 23.58 44.95
N SER A 476 65.39 22.85 43.83
CA SER A 476 64.98 22.98 42.42
C SER A 476 65.42 21.71 41.67
N GLU A 477 64.92 21.50 40.44
CA GLU A 477 65.62 20.88 39.26
C GLU A 477 66.08 19.40 39.38
N SER A 478 66.26 18.56 38.36
CA SER A 478 66.13 18.58 36.89
C SER A 478 66.41 17.15 36.37
N GLU A 479 65.83 16.81 35.21
CA GLU A 479 66.44 16.04 34.10
C GLU A 479 66.78 14.51 34.14
N ALA A 480 66.26 13.85 33.07
CA ALA A 480 66.94 13.03 32.06
C ALA A 480 67.08 11.47 32.17
N LYS A 481 66.40 10.81 31.22
CA LYS A 481 66.78 9.70 30.29
C LYS A 481 67.61 8.49 30.77
N LYS A 482 67.13 7.27 30.47
CA LYS A 482 67.70 6.31 29.47
C LYS A 482 66.96 4.93 29.42
N GLU A 483 66.86 4.40 28.21
CA GLU A 483 66.60 3.02 27.71
C GLU A 483 67.72 1.99 28.07
N PRO A 484 67.76 0.70 27.60
CA PRO A 484 66.78 -0.24 26.97
C PRO A 484 66.85 -1.76 27.40
N ALA A 485 65.86 -2.60 26.96
CA ALA A 485 65.85 -4.00 26.39
C ALA A 485 66.68 -5.21 26.98
N PRO A 486 66.55 -6.50 26.53
CA PRO A 486 65.38 -7.41 26.24
C PRO A 486 65.59 -8.93 26.64
N GLU A 487 64.73 -9.85 26.09
CA GLU A 487 64.86 -11.34 25.85
C GLU A 487 64.57 -12.33 27.03
N SER A 488 64.07 -13.59 26.92
CA SER A 488 64.00 -14.64 25.86
C SER A 488 62.93 -15.76 26.15
N GLU A 489 62.83 -16.73 25.22
CA GLU A 489 61.91 -17.87 24.96
C GLU A 489 61.94 -19.12 25.91
N ASN A 490 60.89 -19.98 25.87
CA ASN A 490 60.94 -21.42 25.45
C ASN A 490 59.71 -22.29 25.86
N GLU A 491 59.35 -23.23 24.98
CA GLU A 491 58.45 -24.41 25.09
C GLU A 491 59.33 -25.71 25.06
N PRO A 492 58.91 -27.02 24.92
CA PRO A 492 57.59 -27.70 24.78
C PRO A 492 57.48 -29.14 25.42
N SER A 493 56.47 -29.95 24.99
CA SER A 493 56.35 -31.46 24.93
C SER A 493 55.61 -32.18 26.10
N ALA A 494 54.88 -33.33 26.03
CA ALA A 494 54.49 -34.39 25.06
C ALA A 494 53.31 -35.26 25.65
N GLU A 495 52.29 -35.68 24.88
CA GLU A 495 51.85 -37.06 24.41
C GLU A 495 51.54 -38.25 25.38
N GLY A 496 50.43 -38.98 25.07
CA GLY A 496 50.10 -40.40 25.42
C GLY A 496 48.59 -40.64 25.77
N LYS A 497 47.68 -41.21 24.93
CA LYS A 497 47.37 -42.64 24.55
C LYS A 497 47.18 -43.60 25.76
N LEU A 498 46.23 -44.55 25.90
CA LEU A 498 45.23 -45.30 25.09
C LEU A 498 44.33 -46.16 26.05
N ASP A 499 43.10 -46.53 25.63
CA ASP A 499 42.30 -47.79 25.88
C ASP A 499 41.96 -48.28 27.32
N SER A 500 40.86 -48.99 27.69
CA SER A 500 39.72 -49.65 27.03
C SER A 500 38.72 -50.23 28.09
N ALA A 501 37.41 -50.13 27.82
CA ALA A 501 36.34 -51.16 27.88
C ALA A 501 35.66 -51.69 29.19
N GLU A 502 34.31 -51.80 29.06
CA GLU A 502 33.32 -52.73 29.69
C GLU A 502 33.01 -52.59 31.22
N ASP A 503 31.80 -52.77 31.76
CA ASP A 503 30.41 -53.00 31.34
C ASP A 503 29.51 -52.89 32.62
N LYS A 504 28.21 -52.62 32.46
CA LYS A 504 27.03 -52.89 33.35
C LYS A 504 26.70 -52.10 34.65
N ASP A 505 25.55 -51.42 34.52
CA ASP A 505 24.30 -51.50 35.31
C ASP A 505 24.20 -51.11 36.80
N LYS A 506 23.39 -50.05 36.99
CA LYS A 506 22.23 -49.84 37.89
C LYS A 506 22.40 -49.49 39.38
N ASP A 507 21.73 -48.36 39.64
CA ASP A 507 20.87 -48.03 40.78
C ASP A 507 21.47 -47.51 42.10
N LEU A 508 21.40 -46.18 42.18
CA LEU A 508 20.69 -45.36 43.17
C LEU A 508 21.31 -45.15 44.57
N SER A 509 21.48 -43.85 44.82
CA SER A 509 21.44 -43.14 46.10
C SER A 509 22.68 -43.22 47.00
N THR A 510 23.43 -42.10 47.10
CA THR A 510 23.52 -41.29 48.33
C THR A 510 24.50 -40.10 48.19
N THR A 511 23.98 -38.93 48.53
CA THR A 511 24.60 -37.79 49.25
C THR A 511 26.04 -37.28 48.98
N THR A 512 26.07 -35.97 48.69
CA THR A 512 26.91 -34.88 49.25
C THR A 512 28.37 -34.65 48.80
N ASN A 513 28.61 -33.35 48.56
CA ASN A 513 29.86 -32.59 48.57
C ASN A 513 30.90 -32.83 47.46
N SER A 514 31.16 -31.78 46.66
CA SER A 514 32.44 -31.06 46.77
C SER A 514 32.47 -29.79 45.91
N ASP A 515 33.12 -28.79 46.50
CA ASP A 515 33.71 -27.62 45.85
C ASP A 515 34.51 -27.98 44.60
N ASN A 516 34.43 -27.13 43.56
CA ASN A 516 35.57 -26.31 43.10
C ASN A 516 35.28 -25.56 41.80
N GLY A 517 35.92 -24.40 41.65
CA GLY A 517 36.28 -23.88 40.33
C GLY A 517 35.63 -22.56 39.90
N LYS A 518 35.86 -21.48 40.66
CA LYS A 518 35.74 -20.11 40.12
C LYS A 518 36.78 -19.92 39.01
N GLN A 519 36.38 -20.03 37.74
CA GLN A 519 37.05 -19.32 36.66
C GLN A 519 36.45 -17.91 36.57
N LYS A 520 37.21 -16.92 37.04
CA LYS A 520 36.96 -15.51 36.75
C LYS A 520 37.13 -15.30 35.24
N SER A 521 36.03 -15.10 34.51
CA SER A 521 36.10 -14.45 33.21
C SER A 521 36.30 -12.95 33.43
N GLU A 522 37.37 -12.41 32.85
CA GLU A 522 37.57 -10.97 32.74
C GLU A 522 36.41 -10.36 31.95
N GLN A 523 35.49 -9.70 32.65
CA GLN A 523 34.53 -8.81 32.03
C GLN A 523 35.28 -7.57 31.56
N ALA A 524 35.35 -7.40 30.24
CA ALA A 524 35.74 -6.14 29.62
C ALA A 524 34.97 -4.97 30.28
N PRO A 525 35.61 -3.82 30.56
CA PRO A 525 34.98 -2.73 31.27
C PRO A 525 33.76 -2.24 30.49
N LYS A 526 32.58 -2.35 31.09
CA LYS A 526 31.36 -1.72 30.57
C LYS A 526 31.62 -0.22 30.48
N LYS A 527 31.73 0.31 29.26
CA LYS A 527 31.81 1.76 29.01
C LYS A 527 30.63 2.45 29.72
N PRO A 528 30.86 3.58 30.41
CA PRO A 528 29.79 4.29 31.10
C PRO A 528 28.73 4.74 30.08
N VAL A 529 27.47 4.42 30.36
CA VAL A 529 26.32 4.85 29.56
C VAL A 529 26.14 6.35 29.76
N THR A 530 26.62 7.15 28.82
CA THR A 530 26.31 8.59 28.73
C THR A 530 24.81 8.75 28.51
N LYS A 531 24.11 9.41 29.45
CA LYS A 531 22.72 9.82 29.27
C LYS A 531 22.68 10.95 28.23
N SER A 532 22.03 10.72 27.11
CA SER A 532 21.72 11.77 26.13
C SER A 532 20.36 12.39 26.46
N ARG A 533 20.26 13.72 26.43
CA ARG A 533 18.97 14.42 26.43
C ARG A 533 18.59 14.75 25.00
N LEU A 534 17.37 14.39 24.61
CA LEU A 534 16.78 14.76 23.33
C LEU A 534 16.45 16.25 23.35
N ARG A 535 17.17 17.08 22.59
CA ARG A 535 16.76 18.47 22.37
C ARG A 535 15.94 18.51 21.10
N VAL A 536 14.64 18.65 21.26
CA VAL A 536 13.69 18.64 20.14
C VAL A 536 13.69 20.01 19.46
N ASN A 537 13.97 20.02 18.15
CA ASN A 537 13.96 21.24 17.34
C ASN A 537 12.51 21.63 17.01
N LEU A 538 12.07 22.79 17.52
CA LEU A 538 10.72 23.34 17.30
C LEU A 538 10.37 23.46 15.81
N LEU A 539 11.37 23.74 14.96
CA LEU A 539 11.17 23.86 13.52
C LEU A 539 10.71 22.55 12.87
N GLY A 540 11.33 21.42 13.23
CA GLY A 540 10.97 20.12 12.67
C GLY A 540 9.58 19.65 13.12
N GLN A 541 9.22 19.93 14.37
CA GLN A 541 7.86 19.70 14.87
C GLN A 541 6.83 20.56 14.12
N LEU A 542 7.12 21.84 13.93
CA LEU A 542 6.24 22.76 13.22
C LEU A 542 6.03 22.31 11.77
N LEU A 543 7.09 21.90 11.07
CA LEU A 543 7.00 21.38 9.71
C LEU A 543 6.14 20.11 9.64
N CYS A 544 6.32 19.17 10.57
CA CYS A 544 5.51 17.96 10.64
C CYS A 544 4.03 18.27 10.92
N LEU A 545 3.74 19.20 11.84
CA LEU A 545 2.38 19.65 12.13
C LEU A 545 1.72 20.35 10.93
N ILE A 546 2.47 21.20 10.22
CA ILE A 546 2.00 21.85 8.99
C ILE A 546 1.65 20.80 7.94
N GLN A 547 2.54 19.83 7.72
CA GLN A 547 2.31 18.75 6.77
C GLN A 547 1.08 17.92 7.13
N ILE A 548 0.94 17.51 8.39
CA ILE A 548 -0.24 16.80 8.89
C ILE A 548 -1.52 17.63 8.66
N GLY A 549 -1.47 18.95 8.89
CA GLY A 549 -2.59 19.85 8.62
C GLY A 549 -2.95 19.92 7.14
N LEU A 550 -1.97 20.10 6.26
CA LEU A 550 -2.16 20.12 4.80
C LEU A 550 -2.72 18.78 4.29
N PHE A 551 -2.20 17.68 4.80
CA PHE A 551 -2.68 16.33 4.49
C PHE A 551 -4.12 16.15 4.95
N SER A 552 -4.46 16.57 6.17
CA SER A 552 -5.83 16.48 6.68
C SER A 552 -6.84 17.28 5.83
N VAL A 553 -6.48 18.49 5.40
CA VAL A 553 -7.32 19.32 4.52
C VAL A 553 -7.50 18.64 3.16
N LYS A 554 -6.40 18.20 2.53
CA LYS A 554 -6.46 17.55 1.21
C LYS A 554 -7.17 16.20 1.26
N LEU A 555 -7.00 15.47 2.37
CA LEU A 555 -7.68 14.22 2.65
C LEU A 555 -9.19 14.43 2.72
N HIS A 556 -9.66 15.42 3.49
CA HIS A 556 -11.09 15.71 3.60
C HIS A 556 -11.72 15.99 2.22
N GLU A 557 -11.07 16.82 1.40
CA GLU A 557 -11.49 17.08 0.02
C GLU A 557 -11.58 15.79 -0.80
N ARG A 558 -10.56 14.92 -0.70
CA ARG A 558 -10.51 13.66 -1.44
C ARG A 558 -11.52 12.63 -0.94
N ASN A 559 -11.79 12.57 0.36
CA ASN A 559 -12.76 11.67 0.98
C ASN A 559 -14.18 11.99 0.47
N ILE A 560 -14.58 13.26 0.50
CA ILE A 560 -15.90 13.71 0.03
C ILE A 560 -16.08 13.48 -1.47
N ALA A 561 -15.02 13.44 -2.27
CA ALA A 561 -15.15 13.17 -3.70
C ALA A 561 -15.86 11.84 -4.02
N TRP A 562 -15.81 10.87 -3.10
CA TRP A 562 -16.47 9.56 -3.21
C TRP A 562 -17.91 9.54 -2.66
N SER A 563 -18.49 10.69 -2.31
CA SER A 563 -19.88 10.78 -1.83
C SER A 563 -20.91 10.76 -2.97
N SER A 564 -20.54 11.22 -4.18
CA SER A 564 -21.46 11.33 -5.30
C SER A 564 -20.77 11.13 -6.65
N PRO A 565 -21.40 10.44 -7.61
CA PRO A 565 -20.84 10.26 -8.95
C PRO A 565 -20.42 11.58 -9.65
N VAL A 566 -21.22 12.66 -9.55
CA VAL A 566 -20.84 13.94 -10.18
C VAL A 566 -19.64 14.56 -9.53
N ILE A 567 -19.55 14.52 -8.19
CA ILE A 567 -18.42 15.12 -7.48
C ILE A 567 -17.16 14.35 -7.86
N LEU A 568 -17.24 13.01 -7.90
CA LEU A 568 -16.14 12.15 -8.31
C LEU A 568 -15.65 12.49 -9.72
N TRP A 569 -16.55 12.49 -10.70
CA TRP A 569 -16.18 12.67 -12.10
C TRP A 569 -15.83 14.11 -12.46
N THR A 570 -16.46 15.10 -11.83
CA THR A 570 -16.01 16.51 -11.96
C THR A 570 -14.61 16.69 -11.38
N LYS A 571 -14.29 16.09 -10.22
CA LYS A 571 -12.93 16.14 -9.66
C LYS A 571 -11.94 15.39 -10.55
N ALA A 572 -12.31 14.23 -11.09
CA ALA A 572 -11.48 13.47 -12.03
C ALA A 572 -11.17 14.28 -13.29
N PHE A 573 -12.20 14.87 -13.91
CA PHE A 573 -12.06 15.74 -15.08
C PHE A 573 -11.18 16.97 -14.78
N ASN A 574 -11.34 17.62 -13.62
CA ASN A 574 -10.52 18.78 -13.27
C ASN A 574 -9.03 18.45 -13.11
N VAL A 575 -8.70 17.25 -12.63
CA VAL A 575 -7.30 16.79 -12.50
C VAL A 575 -6.76 16.29 -13.84
N ASN A 576 -7.61 15.67 -14.64
CA ASN A 576 -7.23 15.01 -15.88
C ASN A 576 -8.22 15.34 -17.02
N PRO A 577 -8.26 16.60 -17.50
CA PRO A 577 -9.26 17.02 -18.48
C PRO A 577 -9.00 16.49 -19.88
N ARG A 578 -7.94 15.68 -20.09
CA ARG A 578 -7.54 15.12 -21.39
C ARG A 578 -8.03 13.70 -21.60
N SER A 579 -8.32 12.97 -20.51
CA SER A 579 -8.81 11.61 -20.62
C SER A 579 -10.24 11.61 -21.13
N HIS A 580 -10.46 10.96 -22.28
CA HIS A 580 -11.80 10.78 -22.84
C HIS A 580 -12.74 10.09 -21.84
N HIS A 581 -12.22 9.15 -21.05
CA HIS A 581 -12.99 8.45 -20.03
C HIS A 581 -13.51 9.41 -18.95
N THR A 582 -12.70 10.36 -18.49
CA THR A 582 -13.15 11.38 -17.53
C THR A 582 -14.12 12.38 -18.14
N MET A 583 -13.92 12.79 -19.40
CA MET A 583 -14.83 13.67 -20.13
C MET A 583 -16.21 13.02 -20.27
N TYR A 584 -16.24 11.78 -20.76
CA TYR A 584 -17.48 11.04 -20.97
C TYR A 584 -18.26 10.86 -19.67
N ASN A 585 -17.61 10.34 -18.62
CA ASN A 585 -18.30 10.07 -17.36
C ASN A 585 -18.74 11.35 -16.64
N CYS A 586 -17.94 12.43 -16.70
CA CYS A 586 -18.33 13.73 -16.15
C CYS A 586 -19.53 14.30 -16.92
N GLY A 587 -19.47 14.33 -18.25
CA GLY A 587 -20.56 14.79 -19.10
C GLY A 587 -21.84 13.97 -18.95
N TYR A 588 -21.73 12.65 -18.84
CA TYR A 588 -22.85 11.75 -18.59
C TYR A 588 -23.53 12.07 -17.26
N GLU A 589 -22.79 12.21 -16.16
CA GLU A 589 -23.34 12.56 -14.84
C GLU A 589 -23.94 13.96 -14.77
N LEU A 590 -23.38 14.92 -15.51
CA LEU A 590 -23.96 16.25 -15.69
C LEU A 590 -25.28 16.18 -16.47
N SER A 591 -25.34 15.36 -17.51
CA SER A 591 -26.54 15.16 -18.33
C SER A 591 -27.69 14.54 -17.53
N LEU A 592 -27.41 13.57 -16.64
CA LEU A 592 -28.39 12.99 -15.73
C LEU A 592 -28.98 14.00 -14.75
N ARG A 593 -28.25 15.08 -14.44
CA ARG A 593 -28.69 16.20 -13.60
C ARG A 593 -29.25 17.37 -14.39
N GLN A 594 -29.53 17.17 -15.68
CA GLN A 594 -30.06 18.20 -16.59
C GLN A 594 -29.15 19.43 -16.77
N ARG A 595 -27.85 19.30 -16.46
CA ARG A 595 -26.84 20.36 -16.67
C ARG A 595 -26.24 20.25 -18.07
N TYR A 596 -27.10 20.34 -19.08
CA TYR A 596 -26.74 20.00 -20.47
C TYR A 596 -25.69 20.92 -21.08
N ALA A 597 -25.69 22.22 -20.74
CA ALA A 597 -24.70 23.16 -21.25
C ALA A 597 -23.27 22.80 -20.79
N GLU A 598 -23.12 22.45 -19.51
CA GLU A 598 -21.84 22.02 -18.95
C GLU A 598 -21.44 20.64 -19.47
N ALA A 599 -22.42 19.73 -19.62
CA ALA A 599 -22.17 18.42 -20.23
C ALA A 599 -21.65 18.56 -21.67
N GLU A 600 -22.20 19.49 -22.45
CA GLU A 600 -21.77 19.78 -23.81
C GLU A 600 -20.34 20.33 -23.85
N GLU A 601 -20.00 21.27 -22.96
CA GLU A 601 -18.64 21.82 -22.88
C GLU A 601 -17.60 20.73 -22.59
N VAL A 602 -17.92 19.81 -21.67
CA VAL A 602 -17.04 18.70 -21.30
C VAL A 602 -16.94 17.64 -22.40
N MET A 603 -18.06 17.29 -23.06
CA MET A 603 -18.10 16.18 -24.03
C MET A 603 -17.79 16.58 -25.47
N ARG A 604 -17.88 17.87 -25.82
CA ARG A 604 -17.64 18.35 -27.20
C ARG A 604 -16.34 17.83 -27.82
N PRO A 605 -15.19 17.78 -27.11
CA PRO A 605 -13.94 17.27 -27.68
C PRO A 605 -14.01 15.80 -28.12
N ILE A 606 -14.85 14.98 -27.45
CA ILE A 606 -15.03 13.55 -27.71
C ILE A 606 -16.35 13.22 -28.42
N GLY A 607 -17.13 14.23 -28.81
CA GLY A 607 -18.43 14.03 -29.46
C GLY A 607 -18.33 13.37 -30.84
N ASN A 608 -17.18 13.51 -31.51
CA ASN A 608 -16.91 12.88 -32.80
C ASN A 608 -16.55 11.40 -32.62
N ALA A 609 -17.34 10.50 -33.23
CA ALA A 609 -17.11 9.06 -33.17
C ALA A 609 -15.76 8.60 -33.76
N ARG A 610 -15.12 9.42 -34.60
CA ARG A 610 -13.76 9.15 -35.10
C ARG A 610 -12.68 9.42 -34.04
N VAL A 611 -13.02 10.08 -32.93
CA VAL A 611 -12.12 10.38 -31.80
C VAL A 611 -12.28 9.38 -30.67
N ASP A 612 -13.51 9.11 -30.23
CA ASP A 612 -13.78 8.29 -29.02
C ASP A 612 -14.72 7.09 -29.28
N GLY A 613 -14.93 6.77 -30.56
CA GLY A 613 -15.77 5.66 -30.98
C GLY A 613 -17.27 5.97 -30.99
N PRO A 614 -18.07 5.16 -31.73
CA PRO A 614 -19.49 5.43 -31.94
C PRO A 614 -20.39 5.13 -30.74
N SER A 615 -19.90 4.37 -29.74
CA SER A 615 -20.69 4.00 -28.56
C SER A 615 -21.05 5.20 -27.68
N ASN A 616 -20.15 6.18 -27.59
CA ASN A 616 -20.27 7.31 -26.70
C ASN A 616 -21.09 8.46 -27.32
N THR A 617 -21.19 8.48 -28.65
CA THR A 617 -21.95 9.50 -29.40
C THR A 617 -23.43 9.54 -29.03
N PHE A 618 -24.03 8.42 -28.62
CA PHE A 618 -25.44 8.40 -28.20
C PHE A 618 -25.72 9.42 -27.09
N VAL A 619 -24.92 9.44 -26.02
CA VAL A 619 -25.12 10.36 -24.89
C VAL A 619 -24.94 11.80 -25.35
N TYR A 620 -23.89 12.08 -26.13
CA TYR A 620 -23.62 13.42 -26.62
C TYR A 620 -24.75 13.94 -27.54
N ALA A 621 -25.28 13.09 -28.43
CA ALA A 621 -26.43 13.44 -29.25
C ALA A 621 -27.67 13.75 -28.42
N MET A 622 -27.91 13.00 -27.32
CA MET A 622 -28.99 13.31 -26.38
C MET A 622 -28.76 14.63 -25.64
N VAL A 623 -27.52 14.99 -25.31
CA VAL A 623 -27.18 16.31 -24.74
C VAL A 623 -27.52 17.43 -25.74
N LEU A 624 -27.11 17.29 -27.00
CA LEU A 624 -27.42 18.26 -28.06
C LEU A 624 -28.92 18.39 -28.31
N TYR A 625 -29.66 17.28 -28.32
CA TYR A 625 -31.12 17.28 -28.40
C TYR A 625 -31.76 18.13 -27.29
N ASN A 626 -31.34 17.93 -26.02
CA ASN A 626 -31.87 18.70 -24.90
C ASN A 626 -31.48 20.19 -24.94
N LEU A 627 -30.44 20.55 -25.70
CA LEU A 627 -30.07 21.93 -25.99
C LEU A 627 -30.78 22.51 -27.23
N GLY A 628 -31.66 21.74 -27.88
CA GLY A 628 -32.36 22.15 -29.11
C GLY A 628 -31.50 22.15 -30.38
N ARG A 629 -30.33 21.49 -30.35
CA ARG A 629 -29.34 21.47 -31.45
C ARG A 629 -29.42 20.18 -32.26
N CYS A 630 -30.59 19.90 -32.84
CA CYS A 630 -30.84 18.63 -33.51
C CYS A 630 -30.09 18.44 -34.83
N ASP A 631 -29.77 19.52 -35.55
CA ASP A 631 -28.94 19.46 -36.75
C ASP A 631 -27.52 18.97 -36.41
N ASP A 632 -26.94 19.50 -35.33
CA ASP A 632 -25.64 19.05 -34.81
C ASP A 632 -25.72 17.59 -34.35
N ALA A 633 -26.79 17.20 -33.66
CA ALA A 633 -26.98 15.82 -33.22
C ALA A 633 -27.02 14.86 -34.43
N HIS A 634 -27.76 15.20 -35.49
CA HIS A 634 -27.78 14.42 -36.73
C HIS A 634 -26.40 14.31 -37.37
N TYR A 635 -25.64 15.42 -37.45
CA TYR A 635 -24.28 15.42 -37.98
C TYR A 635 -23.36 14.41 -37.24
N TYR A 636 -23.36 14.43 -35.91
CA TYR A 636 -22.54 13.47 -35.14
C TYR A 636 -23.05 12.04 -35.23
N ILE A 637 -24.36 11.82 -35.30
CA ILE A 637 -24.95 10.48 -35.49
C ILE A 637 -24.54 9.92 -36.85
N ASP A 638 -24.56 10.72 -37.92
CA ASP A 638 -24.19 10.29 -39.27
C ASP A 638 -22.74 9.80 -39.30
N ILE A 639 -21.81 10.57 -38.72
CA ILE A 639 -20.40 10.16 -38.57
C ILE A 639 -20.28 8.85 -37.78
N ALA A 640 -21.03 8.70 -36.69
CA ALA A 640 -21.00 7.48 -35.89
C ALA A 640 -21.53 6.26 -36.65
N MET A 641 -22.54 6.44 -37.51
CA MET A 641 -23.04 5.36 -38.37
C MET A 641 -22.01 4.93 -39.41
N ASP A 642 -21.25 5.87 -39.99
CA ASP A 642 -20.17 5.54 -40.94
C ASP A 642 -19.07 4.73 -40.25
N VAL A 643 -18.63 5.16 -39.07
CA VAL A 643 -17.61 4.45 -38.28
C VAL A 643 -18.07 3.04 -37.88
N LEU A 644 -19.36 2.86 -37.55
CA LEU A 644 -19.90 1.53 -37.24
C LEU A 644 -19.85 0.58 -38.44
N GLU A 645 -20.06 1.09 -39.65
CA GLU A 645 -20.00 0.26 -40.85
C GLU A 645 -18.54 -0.09 -41.20
N GLU A 646 -17.61 0.86 -41.05
CA GLU A 646 -16.17 0.61 -41.13
C GLU A 646 -15.76 -0.52 -40.17
N GLN A 647 -16.16 -0.43 -38.89
CA GLN A 647 -15.89 -1.47 -37.88
C GLN A 647 -16.53 -2.82 -38.20
N ARG A 648 -17.73 -2.82 -38.80
CA ARG A 648 -18.40 -4.06 -39.23
C ARG A 648 -17.63 -4.74 -40.37
N ILE A 649 -17.07 -3.97 -41.30
CA ILE A 649 -16.25 -4.48 -42.41
C ILE A 649 -14.93 -5.05 -41.90
N GLU A 650 -14.27 -4.37 -40.96
CA GLU A 650 -13.02 -4.84 -40.34
C GLU A 650 -13.20 -6.18 -39.60
N GLY A 651 -14.32 -6.34 -38.89
CA GLY A 651 -14.67 -7.57 -38.18
C GLY A 651 -13.71 -7.93 -37.04
N GLY A 652 -13.73 -9.22 -36.63
CA GLY A 652 -12.89 -9.71 -35.54
C GLY A 652 -13.54 -9.67 -34.16
N ILE A 653 -12.78 -10.09 -33.14
CA ILE A 653 -13.29 -10.33 -31.78
C ILE A 653 -13.78 -9.03 -31.11
N ARG A 654 -13.20 -7.88 -31.49
CA ARG A 654 -13.56 -6.56 -30.96
C ARG A 654 -14.83 -5.97 -31.58
N HIS A 655 -15.19 -6.40 -32.79
CA HIS A 655 -16.32 -5.88 -33.57
C HIS A 655 -17.42 -6.93 -33.70
N GLN A 656 -17.84 -7.50 -32.57
CA GLN A 656 -18.94 -8.46 -32.57
C GLN A 656 -20.22 -7.79 -33.07
N SER A 657 -20.89 -8.43 -34.03
CA SER A 657 -22.14 -7.92 -34.62
C SER A 657 -23.13 -7.47 -33.55
N SER A 658 -23.29 -8.28 -32.48
CA SER A 658 -24.22 -8.01 -31.39
C SER A 658 -23.96 -6.68 -30.65
N ALA A 659 -22.69 -6.26 -30.51
CA ALA A 659 -22.32 -5.01 -29.85
C ALA A 659 -22.45 -3.80 -30.79
N LEU A 660 -22.10 -3.98 -32.07
CA LEU A 660 -22.30 -2.95 -33.10
C LEU A 660 -23.80 -2.68 -33.31
N ASP A 661 -24.63 -3.73 -33.34
CA ASP A 661 -26.08 -3.64 -33.49
C ASP A 661 -26.72 -2.91 -32.30
N ARG A 662 -26.23 -3.15 -31.07
CA ARG A 662 -26.65 -2.38 -29.88
C ARG A 662 -26.33 -0.90 -30.02
N THR A 663 -25.13 -0.57 -30.50
CA THR A 663 -24.71 0.82 -30.69
C THR A 663 -25.53 1.51 -31.76
N LYS A 664 -25.72 0.86 -32.92
CA LYS A 664 -26.59 1.35 -33.99
C LYS A 664 -28.02 1.57 -33.52
N SER A 665 -28.57 0.64 -32.75
CA SER A 665 -29.90 0.75 -32.14
C SER A 665 -30.01 2.00 -31.25
N ASN A 666 -29.04 2.27 -30.38
CA ASN A 666 -29.02 3.49 -29.55
C ASN A 666 -28.96 4.78 -30.38
N LEU A 667 -28.11 4.83 -31.41
CA LEU A 667 -28.00 6.01 -32.28
C LEU A 667 -29.28 6.29 -33.06
N LEU A 668 -29.99 5.24 -33.53
CA LEU A 668 -31.30 5.38 -34.15
C LEU A 668 -32.34 5.96 -33.18
N VAL A 669 -32.30 5.58 -31.90
CA VAL A 669 -33.16 6.20 -30.88
C VAL A 669 -32.88 7.69 -30.77
N ALA A 670 -31.61 8.10 -30.66
CA ALA A 670 -31.24 9.53 -30.61
C ALA A 670 -31.69 10.29 -31.87
N ARG A 671 -31.54 9.70 -33.06
CA ARG A 671 -32.05 10.28 -34.31
C ARG A 671 -33.58 10.43 -34.30
N GLY A 672 -34.29 9.43 -33.76
CA GLY A 672 -35.74 9.49 -33.57
C GLY A 672 -36.16 10.67 -32.68
N TYR A 673 -35.43 10.95 -31.61
CA TYR A 673 -35.68 12.13 -30.76
C TYR A 673 -35.56 13.46 -31.51
N CYS A 674 -34.62 13.57 -32.44
CA CYS A 674 -34.43 14.77 -33.26
C CYS A 674 -35.29 14.85 -34.53
N THR A 675 -36.17 13.86 -34.77
CA THR A 675 -37.07 13.84 -35.94
C THR A 675 -38.51 14.13 -35.51
N THR A 676 -38.78 15.23 -34.81
CA THR A 676 -40.13 15.55 -34.29
C THR A 676 -41.07 16.18 -35.33
N GLU A 677 -40.53 16.79 -36.38
CA GLU A 677 -41.32 17.48 -37.41
C GLU A 677 -42.12 16.53 -38.32
N ASN A 678 -41.70 15.27 -38.41
CA ASN A 678 -42.36 14.26 -39.21
C ASN A 678 -42.63 13.02 -38.36
N PHE A 679 -43.84 12.96 -37.83
CA PHE A 679 -44.26 11.92 -36.89
C PHE A 679 -44.12 10.52 -37.50
N GLN A 680 -44.51 10.33 -38.76
CA GLN A 680 -44.37 9.06 -39.46
C GLN A 680 -42.90 8.64 -39.62
N LYS A 681 -42.01 9.59 -39.94
CA LYS A 681 -40.57 9.34 -40.07
C LYS A 681 -39.97 8.97 -38.71
N GLN A 682 -40.36 9.65 -37.64
CA GLN A 682 -39.97 9.31 -36.26
C GLN A 682 -40.32 7.86 -35.92
N GLY A 683 -41.57 7.46 -36.17
CA GLY A 683 -42.03 6.10 -35.91
C GLY A 683 -41.25 5.03 -36.67
N ARG A 684 -40.92 5.27 -37.94
CA ARG A 684 -40.10 4.35 -38.75
C ARG A 684 -38.70 4.19 -38.18
N ILE A 685 -38.05 5.28 -37.77
CA ILE A 685 -36.69 5.26 -37.19
C ILE A 685 -36.70 4.50 -35.86
N LEU A 686 -37.66 4.76 -34.97
CA LEU A 686 -37.75 4.07 -33.69
C LEU A 686 -38.07 2.57 -33.87
N GLN A 687 -38.91 2.22 -34.85
CA GLN A 687 -39.15 0.82 -35.21
C GLN A 687 -37.87 0.14 -35.73
N GLU A 688 -37.07 0.84 -36.54
CA GLU A 688 -35.78 0.35 -37.04
C GLU A 688 -34.78 0.14 -35.89
N ALA A 689 -34.76 1.02 -34.89
CA ALA A 689 -33.93 0.87 -33.71
C ALA A 689 -34.20 -0.45 -32.97
N VAL A 690 -35.48 -0.80 -32.79
CA VAL A 690 -35.91 -2.06 -32.16
C VAL A 690 -35.58 -3.27 -33.04
N ARG A 691 -35.77 -3.16 -34.37
CA ARG A 691 -35.43 -4.24 -35.30
C ARG A 691 -33.93 -4.53 -35.35
N THR A 692 -33.11 -3.48 -35.21
CA THR A 692 -31.64 -3.60 -35.24
C THR A 692 -31.12 -4.39 -34.04
N ASP A 693 -31.60 -4.12 -32.83
CA ASP A 693 -31.34 -4.99 -31.66
C ASP A 693 -32.60 -5.16 -30.81
N PRO A 694 -33.34 -6.27 -30.99
CA PRO A 694 -34.55 -6.55 -30.21
C PRO A 694 -34.28 -6.72 -28.71
N ARG A 695 -33.03 -6.96 -28.31
CA ARG A 695 -32.63 -7.07 -26.90
C ARG A 695 -32.42 -5.69 -26.27
N ASN A 696 -32.51 -4.61 -27.04
CA ASN A 696 -32.36 -3.25 -26.55
C ASN A 696 -33.64 -2.77 -25.87
N THR A 697 -33.76 -3.08 -24.58
CA THR A 697 -34.91 -2.72 -23.75
C THR A 697 -35.20 -1.22 -23.76
N TYR A 698 -34.16 -0.37 -23.81
CA TYR A 698 -34.34 1.07 -23.92
C TYR A 698 -35.04 1.45 -25.23
N ALA A 699 -34.54 0.96 -26.38
CA ALA A 699 -35.17 1.22 -27.68
C ALA A 699 -36.62 0.71 -27.74
N VAL A 700 -36.87 -0.48 -27.17
CA VAL A 700 -38.22 -1.05 -27.06
C VAL A 700 -39.15 -0.14 -26.26
N GLN A 701 -38.70 0.35 -25.10
CA GLN A 701 -39.46 1.28 -24.27
C GLN A 701 -39.74 2.59 -24.99
N GLN A 702 -38.76 3.15 -25.69
CA GLN A 702 -38.95 4.39 -26.46
C GLN A 702 -39.96 4.22 -27.59
N PHE A 703 -39.91 3.11 -28.31
CA PHE A 703 -40.88 2.82 -29.36
C PHE A 703 -42.29 2.58 -28.80
N GLN A 704 -42.42 1.89 -27.67
CA GLN A 704 -43.70 1.72 -26.97
C GLN A 704 -44.29 3.07 -26.53
N ALA A 705 -43.47 3.95 -25.95
CA ALA A 705 -43.90 5.29 -25.55
C ALA A 705 -44.42 6.10 -26.75
N TYR A 706 -43.75 5.98 -27.91
CA TYR A 706 -44.21 6.58 -29.16
C TYR A 706 -45.58 6.01 -29.62
N LEU A 707 -45.78 4.69 -29.55
CA LEU A 707 -47.06 4.06 -29.91
C LEU A 707 -48.20 4.50 -28.98
N ASN A 708 -47.95 4.59 -27.68
CA ASN A 708 -48.95 5.09 -26.72
C ASN A 708 -49.33 6.54 -27.03
N LYS A 709 -48.34 7.38 -27.39
CA LYS A 709 -48.59 8.76 -27.81
C LYS A 709 -49.43 8.82 -29.10
N MET A 710 -49.17 7.93 -30.06
CA MET A 710 -50.00 7.79 -31.27
C MET A 710 -51.46 7.48 -30.96
N GLU A 711 -51.69 6.53 -30.05
CA GLU A 711 -53.03 6.11 -29.65
C GLU A 711 -53.78 7.25 -28.96
N GLN A 712 -53.14 7.95 -28.03
CA GLN A 712 -53.71 9.14 -27.38
C GLN A 712 -54.07 10.24 -28.38
N ILE A 713 -53.21 10.51 -29.36
CA ILE A 713 -53.50 11.53 -30.38
C ILE A 713 -54.68 11.06 -31.26
N LYS A 714 -54.75 9.78 -31.62
CA LYS A 714 -55.87 9.22 -32.38
C LYS A 714 -57.19 9.35 -31.61
N GLU A 715 -57.21 9.02 -30.32
CA GLU A 715 -58.38 9.19 -29.45
C GLU A 715 -58.80 10.66 -29.35
N MET A 716 -57.83 11.59 -29.24
CA MET A 716 -58.13 13.03 -29.23
C MET A 716 -58.72 13.52 -30.55
N LYS A 717 -58.24 13.01 -31.68
CA LYS A 717 -58.79 13.31 -33.01
C LYS A 717 -60.22 12.78 -33.15
N GLU A 718 -60.47 11.55 -32.70
CA GLU A 718 -61.80 10.94 -32.70
C GLU A 718 -62.79 11.65 -31.77
N LYS A 719 -62.33 12.13 -30.60
CA LYS A 719 -63.16 12.75 -29.57
C LYS A 719 -63.41 14.24 -29.77
N TYR A 720 -62.44 14.97 -30.31
CA TYR A 720 -62.47 16.44 -30.37
C TYR A 720 -62.31 17.02 -31.79
N GLY A 721 -62.16 16.19 -32.82
CA GLY A 721 -62.03 16.65 -34.21
C GLY A 721 -60.78 17.50 -34.47
N MET A 722 -59.75 17.41 -33.62
CA MET A 722 -58.50 18.13 -33.81
C MET A 722 -57.63 17.46 -34.89
N ASP A 723 -57.35 18.16 -35.98
CA ASP A 723 -56.32 17.78 -36.93
C ASP A 723 -54.94 18.21 -36.43
N VAL A 724 -54.09 17.22 -36.13
CA VAL A 724 -52.67 17.44 -35.83
C VAL A 724 -51.91 17.40 -37.16
N PRO A 725 -51.21 18.48 -37.56
CA PRO A 725 -50.45 18.51 -38.81
C PRO A 725 -49.38 17.40 -38.84
N GLY A 726 -49.33 16.63 -39.94
CA GLY A 726 -48.29 15.61 -40.17
C GLY A 726 -48.59 14.19 -39.68
N MET A 727 -49.85 13.91 -39.30
CA MET A 727 -50.31 12.57 -38.91
C MET A 727 -50.76 11.72 -40.10
#